data_AF-A0A943G0J2-F1
#
_entry.id   AF-A0A943G0J2-F1
#
_cell.length_a   1.000
_cell.length_b   1.000
_cell.length_c   1.000
_cell.angle_alpha   90.00
_cell.angle_beta   90.00
_cell.angle_gamma   90.00
#
_symmetry.space_group_name_H-M   'P 1'
#
loop_
_entity.id
_entity.type
_entity.pdbx_description
1 polymer ?
#
loop_
_entity_poly.entity_id
_entity_poly.type
_entity_poly.pdbx_seq_one_letter_code
_entity_poly.pdbx_strand_id
1 'polypeptide(L)'
;MSDSINIFENPQYYREQLLKINLFDINQRKKIDGKSLICVFFTAYCGVGCPFCFFHSPTSRKEKNEFISKENHFSKEAVDKFIKFANDANVGYLQISGGGEPFLEFDAILKCIETIKAERIILVTSGFWAYNEINAEKYLKELYNSLSKNPITPRLTIRVSISEYHSIKLKEKPLVNLINIFDKKYKNKKNFTLQLKFFEGDHALEKYLNDYFPGYKLFLIENNGTDDEKYIKVMPWKYKLKLKSGYEVILGKSRIFKSNLRPNINDKQSIIESENIYDTDLQLSQKDYPSIIHNFDGKIGFDWIVEYNGNVCTWQNRVQDNLLNIYEDDYDTVVNNTLNDLLTYSYIDKGSKYRESIVNEISPRTVSLMKSVNIRDYAGTLLFADEKIRLYYNIRVIQDYLSENKINISTLNQLSQELVDTINLNKKTLQKMYQDSEYSILNQEFKLPVSSETLHDFLELVKLGHYELNKSDIEKAIKRYNDITEAKKIKSLDDIIVKNDMEAERRLTKRMMTRKKIKTEEKEITYYICRHGETNWNVENRIKGQIEDLKTTFTDRGNKQIVNLKNRLFDEKIEAIFTSDLYRTKETTKIINENSKLPIYYCENFRGLNMGKFQGGLMSDFLNNESVKKAFVDYDFVIPGGESINQLNSRYIKGLDIIRDNYNYDKVAIISHGAAISNIKSKISGEKYEDIDYCIIKYYNNKYAIVESGKYI
;
A
#
# COMPACT_ATOMS: atom_id res chain seq x y z
N MET A 1 41.87 -2.76 14.41
CA MET A 1 40.73 -2.84 13.48
C MET A 1 39.61 -2.11 14.19
N SER A 2 39.26 -0.91 13.75
CA SER A 2 38.08 -0.22 14.30
C SER A 2 36.88 -1.11 14.09
N ASP A 3 36.00 -1.22 15.08
CA ASP A 3 34.69 -1.87 14.94
C ASP A 3 33.95 -1.20 13.78
N SER A 4 34.05 -1.77 12.58
CA SER A 4 33.40 -1.23 11.39
C SER A 4 31.91 -1.36 11.60
N ILE A 5 31.20 -0.23 11.61
CA ILE A 5 29.74 -0.18 11.78
C ILE A 5 29.10 -1.07 10.72
N ASN A 6 28.32 -2.07 11.15
CA ASN A 6 27.51 -2.86 10.23
C ASN A 6 26.36 -1.99 9.72
N ILE A 7 26.45 -1.52 8.47
CA ILE A 7 25.47 -0.60 7.89
C ILE A 7 24.04 -1.19 7.81
N PHE A 8 23.92 -2.52 7.84
CA PHE A 8 22.63 -3.22 7.84
C PHE A 8 21.88 -3.08 9.17
N GLU A 9 22.49 -2.53 10.22
CA GLU A 9 21.79 -2.15 11.46
C GLU A 9 20.91 -0.90 11.29
N ASN A 10 21.19 -0.08 10.26
CA ASN A 10 20.40 1.11 9.96
C ASN A 10 20.16 1.25 8.45
N PRO A 11 19.49 0.28 7.82
CA PRO A 11 19.47 0.16 6.38
C PRO A 11 18.76 1.34 5.70
N GLN A 12 17.68 1.84 6.30
CA GLN A 12 16.93 2.99 5.80
C GLN A 12 17.78 4.27 5.76
N TYR A 13 18.62 4.52 6.77
CA TYR A 13 19.49 5.71 6.81
C TYR A 13 20.44 5.77 5.61
N TYR A 14 21.09 4.65 5.28
CA TYR A 14 22.00 4.58 4.12
C TYR A 14 21.24 4.60 2.79
N ARG A 15 20.06 3.96 2.74
CA ARG A 15 19.16 4.02 1.58
C ARG A 15 18.73 5.46 1.26
N GLU A 16 18.43 6.28 2.27
CA GLU A 16 18.07 7.69 2.07
C GLU A 16 19.20 8.54 1.50
N GLN A 17 20.46 8.21 1.78
CA GLN A 17 21.60 8.88 1.13
C GLN A 17 21.61 8.59 -0.37
N LEU A 18 21.40 7.33 -0.76
CA LEU A 18 21.38 6.90 -2.16
C LEU A 18 20.22 7.56 -2.94
N LEU A 19 19.06 7.73 -2.32
CA LEU A 19 17.90 8.40 -2.95
C LEU A 19 18.11 9.90 -3.19
N LYS A 20 19.03 10.54 -2.45
CA LYS A 20 19.28 12.00 -2.53
C LYS A 20 20.30 12.39 -3.60
N ILE A 21 21.02 11.42 -4.17
CA ILE A 21 22.07 11.68 -5.15
C ILE A 21 21.69 11.07 -6.50
N ASN A 22 22.14 11.70 -7.58
CA ASN A 22 22.06 11.10 -8.91
C ASN A 22 23.35 10.36 -9.21
N LEU A 23 23.29 9.03 -9.21
CA LEU A 23 24.45 8.17 -9.45
C LEU A 23 24.77 7.95 -10.94
N PHE A 24 23.81 8.20 -11.84
CA PHE A 24 23.96 7.85 -13.25
C PHE A 24 24.38 9.05 -14.09
N ASP A 25 25.29 8.83 -15.04
CA ASP A 25 25.42 9.72 -16.19
C ASP A 25 24.16 9.60 -17.05
N ILE A 26 23.47 10.73 -17.28
CA ILE A 26 22.23 10.76 -18.05
C ILE A 26 22.43 10.25 -19.48
N ASN A 27 23.63 10.41 -20.04
CA ASN A 27 23.97 9.97 -21.39
C ASN A 27 24.12 8.45 -21.50
N GLN A 28 24.31 7.76 -20.38
CA GLN A 28 24.47 6.31 -20.34
C GLN A 28 23.14 5.58 -20.08
N ARG A 29 22.04 6.32 -19.85
CA ARG A 29 20.72 5.73 -19.64
C ARG A 29 20.10 5.26 -20.95
N LYS A 30 19.24 4.24 -20.85
CA LYS A 30 18.36 3.85 -21.96
C LYS A 30 17.50 5.05 -22.37
N LYS A 31 17.47 5.35 -23.67
CA LYS A 31 16.63 6.41 -24.22
C LYS A 31 15.18 5.93 -24.31
N ILE A 32 14.28 6.59 -23.59
CA ILE A 32 12.86 6.25 -23.56
C ILE A 32 12.09 7.38 -24.24
N ASP A 33 12.03 7.30 -25.56
CA ASP A 33 11.44 8.31 -26.46
C ASP A 33 10.35 7.74 -27.38
N GLY A 34 9.92 6.52 -27.09
CA GLY A 34 8.82 5.83 -27.74
C GLY A 34 7.46 6.21 -27.17
N LYS A 35 6.42 5.54 -27.68
CA LYS A 35 5.05 5.67 -27.17
C LYS A 35 4.84 4.78 -25.96
N SER A 36 4.32 5.34 -24.89
CA SER A 36 4.05 4.63 -23.64
C SER A 36 2.73 3.85 -23.68
N LEU A 37 2.62 2.84 -22.83
CA LEU A 37 1.37 2.21 -22.44
C LEU A 37 1.01 2.66 -21.03
N ILE A 38 -0.28 2.89 -20.77
CA ILE A 38 -0.76 3.19 -19.42
C ILE A 38 -1.91 2.25 -19.07
N CYS A 39 -1.81 1.58 -17.93
CA CYS A 39 -2.90 0.88 -17.27
C CYS A 39 -3.36 1.69 -16.06
N VAL A 40 -4.61 2.18 -16.07
CA VAL A 40 -5.17 2.98 -14.97
C VAL A 40 -6.34 2.26 -14.29
N PHE A 41 -6.41 2.33 -12.97
CA PHE A 41 -7.54 1.87 -12.17
C PHE A 41 -8.28 3.08 -11.61
N PHE A 42 -9.53 3.29 -11.99
CA PHE A 42 -10.33 4.39 -11.43
C PHE A 42 -10.98 4.05 -10.10
N THR A 43 -11.13 2.78 -9.79
CA THR A 43 -11.72 2.34 -8.53
C THR A 43 -11.22 0.97 -8.12
N ALA A 44 -11.11 0.75 -6.81
CA ALA A 44 -10.87 -0.56 -6.22
C ALA A 44 -12.16 -1.40 -6.07
N TYR A 45 -13.32 -0.78 -6.27
CA TYR A 45 -14.62 -1.39 -6.00
C TYR A 45 -15.23 -2.00 -7.27
N CYS A 46 -15.60 -3.27 -7.18
CA CYS A 46 -16.41 -3.95 -8.18
C CYS A 46 -17.72 -4.46 -7.54
N GLY A 47 -18.86 -4.08 -8.10
CA GLY A 47 -20.18 -4.54 -7.63
C GLY A 47 -20.40 -6.05 -7.76
N VAL A 48 -19.59 -6.74 -8.57
CA VAL A 48 -19.60 -8.20 -8.67
C VAL A 48 -18.93 -8.85 -7.46
N GLY A 49 -17.90 -8.25 -6.86
CA GLY A 49 -17.17 -8.81 -5.71
C GLY A 49 -16.86 -10.30 -5.85
N CYS A 50 -16.09 -10.66 -6.89
CA CYS A 50 -15.66 -12.03 -7.12
C CYS A 50 -14.46 -12.37 -6.22
N PRO A 51 -14.31 -13.63 -5.78
CA PRO A 51 -13.27 -14.02 -4.83
C PRO A 51 -11.84 -13.94 -5.40
N PHE A 52 -11.70 -13.91 -6.72
CA PHE A 52 -10.42 -13.80 -7.43
C PHE A 52 -10.08 -12.37 -7.86
N CYS A 53 -10.89 -11.38 -7.42
CA CYS A 53 -10.61 -9.98 -7.69
C CYS A 53 -9.35 -9.55 -6.94
N PHE A 54 -8.42 -8.92 -7.66
CA PHE A 54 -7.20 -8.33 -7.11
C PHE A 54 -7.44 -7.42 -5.89
N PHE A 55 -8.52 -6.64 -5.88
CA PHE A 55 -8.88 -5.75 -4.76
C PHE A 55 -9.82 -6.39 -3.72
N HIS A 56 -10.21 -7.65 -3.90
CA HIS A 56 -11.09 -8.39 -2.99
C HIS A 56 -12.38 -7.63 -2.61
N SER A 57 -13.03 -6.92 -3.55
CA SER A 57 -14.13 -5.99 -3.24
C SER A 57 -15.26 -6.64 -2.42
N PRO A 58 -15.85 -5.92 -1.45
CA PRO A 58 -16.90 -6.47 -0.58
C PRO A 58 -18.22 -6.72 -1.29
N THR A 59 -18.90 -7.76 -0.84
CA THR A 59 -20.18 -8.20 -1.39
C THR A 59 -21.37 -7.83 -0.51
N SER A 60 -21.17 -7.62 0.79
CA SER A 60 -22.23 -7.33 1.76
C SER A 60 -22.67 -5.85 1.68
N ARG A 61 -23.96 -5.57 1.91
CA ARG A 61 -24.50 -4.20 1.82
C ARG A 61 -23.91 -3.27 2.88
N LYS A 62 -23.52 -3.81 4.04
CA LYS A 62 -22.92 -3.06 5.15
C LYS A 62 -21.48 -2.63 4.80
N GLU A 63 -20.65 -3.56 4.34
CA GLU A 63 -19.26 -3.28 3.94
C GLU A 63 -19.18 -2.38 2.69
N LYS A 64 -20.19 -2.42 1.80
CA LYS A 64 -20.24 -1.55 0.61
C LYS A 64 -20.17 -0.06 0.96
N ASN A 65 -20.90 0.38 1.98
CA ASN A 65 -20.94 1.80 2.33
C ASN A 65 -19.62 2.28 2.95
N GLU A 66 -18.88 1.39 3.62
CA GLU A 66 -17.56 1.68 4.19
C GLU A 66 -16.46 1.63 3.11
N PHE A 67 -16.59 0.74 2.12
CA PHE A 67 -15.58 0.56 1.06
C PHE A 67 -15.73 1.55 -0.10
N ILE A 68 -16.93 2.06 -0.38
CA ILE A 68 -17.17 3.18 -1.31
C ILE A 68 -16.83 4.49 -0.57
N SER A 69 -15.58 4.60 -0.12
CA SER A 69 -15.02 5.84 0.40
C SER A 69 -14.29 6.57 -0.73
N LYS A 70 -14.05 7.88 -0.57
CA LYS A 70 -13.24 8.65 -1.52
C LYS A 70 -11.83 8.06 -1.74
N GLU A 71 -11.33 7.25 -0.80
CA GLU A 71 -9.99 6.66 -0.86
C GLU A 71 -9.86 5.55 -1.91
N ASN A 72 -10.97 4.89 -2.25
CA ASN A 72 -10.99 3.76 -3.18
C ASN A 72 -11.42 4.16 -4.60
N HIS A 73 -11.47 5.46 -4.87
CA HIS A 73 -11.96 6.04 -6.12
C HIS A 73 -11.05 7.18 -6.57
N PHE A 74 -10.91 7.34 -7.88
CA PHE A 74 -10.22 8.46 -8.49
C PHE A 74 -10.98 9.76 -8.23
N SER A 75 -10.38 10.74 -7.57
CA SER A 75 -11.04 12.03 -7.37
C SER A 75 -11.15 12.80 -8.70
N LYS A 76 -12.07 13.77 -8.79
CA LYS A 76 -12.21 14.63 -9.98
C LYS A 76 -10.90 15.35 -10.35
N GLU A 77 -10.17 15.82 -9.36
CA GLU A 77 -8.84 16.43 -9.54
C GLU A 77 -7.83 15.42 -10.11
N ALA A 78 -7.88 14.18 -9.64
CA ALA A 78 -7.02 13.09 -10.13
C ALA A 78 -7.24 12.83 -11.62
N VAL A 79 -8.50 12.86 -12.08
CA VAL A 79 -8.84 12.69 -13.50
C VAL A 79 -8.09 13.71 -14.36
N ASP A 80 -8.05 14.96 -13.92
CA ASP A 80 -7.41 16.05 -14.67
C ASP A 80 -5.90 15.94 -14.67
N LYS A 81 -5.31 15.62 -13.51
CA LYS A 81 -3.87 15.35 -13.39
C LYS A 81 -3.46 14.12 -14.20
N PHE A 82 -4.29 13.09 -14.24
CA PHE A 82 -4.07 11.89 -15.04
C PHE A 82 -4.13 12.15 -16.55
N ILE A 83 -5.11 12.93 -17.02
CA ILE A 83 -5.21 13.30 -18.43
C ILE A 83 -3.94 14.06 -18.86
N LYS A 84 -3.46 14.98 -18.02
CA LYS A 84 -2.19 15.68 -18.26
C LYS A 84 -1.03 14.67 -18.33
N PHE A 85 -0.87 13.84 -17.29
CA PHE A 85 0.16 12.81 -17.22
C PHE A 85 0.16 11.89 -18.45
N ALA A 86 -1.00 11.41 -18.87
CA ALA A 86 -1.13 10.49 -20.01
C ALA A 86 -0.70 11.14 -21.34
N ASN A 87 -1.04 12.41 -21.54
CA ASN A 87 -0.63 13.16 -22.72
C ASN A 87 0.87 13.46 -22.71
N ASP A 88 1.42 13.88 -21.56
CA ASP A 88 2.86 14.15 -21.37
C ASP A 88 3.68 12.85 -21.56
N ALA A 89 3.13 11.70 -21.14
CA ALA A 89 3.73 10.38 -21.33
C ALA A 89 3.72 9.87 -22.78
N ASN A 90 3.20 10.65 -23.74
CA ASN A 90 3.05 10.25 -25.14
C ASN A 90 2.38 8.87 -25.27
N VAL A 91 1.25 8.70 -24.57
CA VAL A 91 0.56 7.41 -24.52
C VAL A 91 0.08 6.98 -25.90
N GLY A 92 0.45 5.77 -26.32
CA GLY A 92 -0.05 5.12 -27.52
C GLY A 92 -1.25 4.22 -27.24
N TYR A 93 -1.21 3.55 -26.09
CA TYR A 93 -2.19 2.57 -25.65
C TYR A 93 -2.62 2.88 -24.22
N LEU A 94 -3.89 3.23 -24.04
CA LEU A 94 -4.50 3.46 -22.73
C LEU A 94 -5.44 2.30 -22.38
N GLN A 95 -5.22 1.65 -21.24
CA GLN A 95 -6.11 0.66 -20.65
C GLN A 95 -6.74 1.23 -19.38
N ILE A 96 -8.04 1.46 -19.39
CA ILE A 96 -8.82 1.73 -18.17
C ILE A 96 -9.28 0.38 -17.65
N SER A 97 -8.72 -0.04 -16.52
CA SER A 97 -8.71 -1.42 -16.05
C SER A 97 -9.90 -1.79 -15.17
N GLY A 98 -10.28 -3.07 -15.23
CA GLY A 98 -11.39 -3.69 -14.51
C GLY A 98 -11.00 -4.33 -13.17
N GLY A 99 -9.90 -3.89 -12.54
CA GLY A 99 -9.57 -4.31 -11.17
C GLY A 99 -10.69 -3.97 -10.18
N GLY A 100 -11.37 -2.85 -10.41
CA GLY A 100 -12.73 -2.55 -9.96
C GLY A 100 -13.68 -2.43 -11.16
N GLU A 101 -14.86 -1.81 -11.01
CA GLU A 101 -15.74 -1.52 -12.14
C GLU A 101 -15.60 -0.05 -12.58
N PRO A 102 -14.82 0.25 -13.64
CA PRO A 102 -14.55 1.63 -14.04
C PRO A 102 -15.79 2.37 -14.53
N PHE A 103 -16.86 1.68 -14.94
CA PHE A 103 -18.13 2.32 -15.30
C PHE A 103 -18.86 2.98 -14.12
N LEU A 104 -18.40 2.77 -12.89
CA LEU A 104 -18.82 3.60 -11.75
C LEU A 104 -18.29 5.03 -11.85
N GLU A 105 -17.20 5.24 -12.59
CA GLU A 105 -16.55 6.52 -12.86
C GLU A 105 -16.77 6.95 -14.32
N PHE A 106 -18.01 6.85 -14.80
CA PHE A 106 -18.33 7.03 -16.21
C PHE A 106 -17.96 8.42 -16.77
N ASP A 107 -18.16 9.48 -16.00
CA ASP A 107 -17.78 10.84 -16.40
C ASP A 107 -16.26 10.96 -16.63
N ALA A 108 -15.45 10.29 -15.79
CA ALA A 108 -14.00 10.25 -15.94
C ALA A 108 -13.60 9.51 -17.23
N ILE A 109 -14.29 8.41 -17.56
CA ILE A 109 -14.10 7.67 -18.81
C ILE A 109 -14.38 8.58 -20.02
N LEU A 110 -15.53 9.27 -20.03
CA LEU A 110 -15.88 10.17 -21.13
C LEU A 110 -14.82 11.27 -21.29
N LYS A 111 -14.40 11.90 -20.19
CA LYS A 111 -13.36 12.94 -20.22
C LYS A 111 -12.05 12.42 -20.78
N CYS A 112 -11.61 11.22 -20.38
CA CYS A 112 -10.41 10.59 -20.92
C CYS A 112 -10.52 10.30 -22.42
N ILE A 113 -11.66 9.75 -22.86
CA ILE A 113 -11.92 9.50 -24.28
C ILE A 113 -11.89 10.77 -25.10
N GLU A 114 -12.40 11.89 -24.58
CA GLU A 114 -12.47 13.16 -25.31
C GLU A 114 -11.12 13.88 -25.39
N THR A 115 -10.21 13.67 -24.42
CA THR A 115 -9.04 14.54 -24.22
C THR A 115 -7.67 13.85 -24.38
N ILE A 116 -7.56 12.55 -24.11
CA ILE A 116 -6.27 11.85 -24.15
C ILE A 116 -5.93 11.50 -25.61
N LYS A 117 -4.72 11.85 -26.04
CA LYS A 117 -4.19 11.61 -27.38
C LYS A 117 -3.59 10.20 -27.52
N ALA A 118 -4.29 9.19 -27.01
CA ALA A 118 -3.96 7.78 -27.23
C ALA A 118 -4.51 7.33 -28.59
N GLU A 119 -3.77 6.50 -29.32
CA GLU A 119 -4.30 5.90 -30.55
C GLU A 119 -5.33 4.81 -30.27
N ARG A 120 -5.19 4.18 -29.10
CA ARG A 120 -6.05 3.11 -28.63
C ARG A 120 -6.45 3.32 -27.18
N ILE A 121 -7.74 3.16 -26.92
CA ILE A 121 -8.33 3.17 -25.58
C ILE A 121 -9.08 1.86 -25.37
N ILE A 122 -8.80 1.17 -24.28
CA ILE A 122 -9.48 -0.07 -23.90
C ILE A 122 -10.15 0.11 -22.55
N LEU A 123 -11.46 -0.10 -22.52
CA LEU A 123 -12.24 -0.13 -21.29
C LEU A 123 -12.43 -1.58 -20.86
N VAL A 124 -11.72 -2.00 -19.83
CA VAL A 124 -11.83 -3.34 -19.25
C VAL A 124 -12.90 -3.32 -18.17
N THR A 125 -13.92 -4.15 -18.30
CA THR A 125 -15.09 -4.13 -17.42
C THR A 125 -15.59 -5.55 -17.13
N SER A 126 -16.29 -5.74 -16.01
CA SER A 126 -17.06 -6.98 -15.79
C SER A 126 -18.37 -6.97 -16.56
N GLY A 127 -18.76 -5.83 -17.12
CA GLY A 127 -20.02 -5.62 -17.81
C GLY A 127 -21.19 -5.40 -16.86
N PHE A 128 -20.98 -5.24 -15.55
CA PHE A 128 -22.09 -5.18 -14.58
C PHE A 128 -23.13 -4.09 -14.93
N TRP A 129 -22.67 -2.95 -15.44
CA TRP A 129 -23.50 -1.83 -15.92
C TRP A 129 -24.41 -2.17 -17.11
N ALA A 130 -24.09 -3.20 -17.89
CA ALA A 130 -24.82 -3.59 -19.09
C ALA A 130 -25.93 -4.64 -18.83
N TYR A 131 -26.27 -4.90 -17.56
CA TYR A 131 -27.31 -5.87 -17.19
C TYR A 131 -28.69 -5.54 -17.77
N ASN A 132 -29.02 -4.25 -17.89
CA ASN A 132 -30.22 -3.76 -18.57
C ASN A 132 -29.85 -3.25 -19.97
N GLU A 133 -30.51 -3.75 -21.01
CA GLU A 133 -30.20 -3.44 -22.41
C GLU A 133 -30.36 -1.95 -22.75
N ILE A 134 -31.41 -1.30 -22.26
CA ILE A 134 -31.67 0.13 -22.50
C ILE A 134 -30.53 0.98 -21.91
N ASN A 135 -30.14 0.67 -20.68
CA ASN A 135 -29.02 1.36 -20.03
C ASN A 135 -27.70 1.08 -20.76
N ALA A 136 -27.44 -0.18 -21.14
CA ALA A 136 -26.25 -0.55 -21.89
C ALA A 136 -26.14 0.25 -23.19
N GLU A 137 -27.26 0.38 -23.92
CA GLU A 137 -27.32 1.16 -25.15
C GLU A 137 -27.03 2.64 -24.91
N LYS A 138 -27.59 3.23 -23.82
CA LYS A 138 -27.32 4.62 -23.44
C LYS A 138 -25.81 4.85 -23.21
N TYR A 139 -25.17 4.04 -22.37
CA TYR A 139 -23.73 4.15 -22.08
C TYR A 139 -22.90 4.01 -23.37
N LEU A 140 -23.20 3.02 -24.22
CA LEU A 140 -22.48 2.82 -25.49
C LEU A 140 -22.65 3.98 -26.46
N LYS A 141 -23.84 4.59 -26.52
CA LYS A 141 -24.10 5.78 -27.33
C LYS A 141 -23.29 6.98 -26.85
N GLU A 142 -23.23 7.20 -25.54
CA GLU A 142 -22.44 8.30 -24.96
C GLU A 142 -20.94 8.11 -25.22
N LEU A 143 -20.41 6.90 -25.02
CA LEU A 143 -19.02 6.56 -25.38
C LEU A 143 -18.71 6.81 -26.85
N TYR A 144 -19.60 6.35 -27.74
CA TYR A 144 -19.43 6.55 -29.18
C TYR A 144 -19.49 8.03 -29.59
N ASN A 145 -20.34 8.83 -28.94
CA ASN A 145 -20.40 10.27 -29.18
C ASN A 145 -19.12 10.97 -28.72
N SER A 146 -18.59 10.61 -27.55
CA SER A 146 -17.33 11.16 -27.04
C SER A 146 -16.13 10.87 -27.93
N LEU A 147 -16.09 9.73 -28.65
CA LEU A 147 -15.04 9.45 -29.64
C LEU A 147 -14.92 10.55 -30.69
N SER A 148 -16.04 11.11 -31.13
CA SER A 148 -16.08 12.13 -32.20
C SER A 148 -15.51 13.48 -31.76
N LYS A 149 -15.42 13.72 -30.45
CA LYS A 149 -14.85 14.94 -29.88
C LYS A 149 -13.33 14.84 -29.69
N ASN A 150 -12.77 13.64 -29.72
CA ASN A 150 -11.33 13.45 -29.55
C ASN A 150 -10.56 13.92 -30.82
N PRO A 151 -9.49 14.73 -30.67
CA PRO A 151 -8.76 15.30 -31.80
C PRO A 151 -8.11 14.27 -32.73
N ILE A 152 -7.84 13.04 -32.26
CA ILE A 152 -7.20 11.99 -33.07
C ILE A 152 -8.09 10.75 -33.27
N THR A 153 -9.33 10.77 -32.78
CA THR A 153 -10.34 9.71 -32.95
C THR A 153 -9.79 8.29 -32.67
N PRO A 154 -9.53 7.94 -31.40
CA PRO A 154 -8.92 6.67 -31.03
C PRO A 154 -9.75 5.47 -31.47
N ARG A 155 -9.09 4.31 -31.56
CA ARG A 155 -9.80 3.03 -31.51
C ARG A 155 -10.20 2.73 -30.07
N LEU A 156 -11.49 2.84 -29.78
CA LEU A 156 -12.08 2.48 -28.49
C LEU A 156 -12.54 1.01 -28.51
N THR A 157 -12.07 0.23 -27.55
CA THR A 157 -12.44 -1.18 -27.38
C THR A 157 -13.10 -1.39 -26.01
N ILE A 158 -14.32 -1.91 -26.00
CA ILE A 158 -14.94 -2.41 -24.76
C ILE A 158 -14.48 -3.85 -24.58
N ARG A 159 -13.68 -4.12 -23.54
CA ARG A 159 -13.16 -5.45 -23.23
C ARG A 159 -13.89 -6.03 -22.03
N VAL A 160 -14.75 -7.01 -22.26
CA VAL A 160 -15.53 -7.66 -21.20
C VAL A 160 -14.78 -8.86 -20.67
N SER A 161 -14.56 -8.90 -19.35
CA SER A 161 -13.95 -10.05 -18.67
C SER A 161 -15.03 -11.06 -18.26
N ILE A 162 -14.96 -12.25 -18.84
CA ILE A 162 -15.90 -13.34 -18.64
C ILE A 162 -15.22 -14.37 -17.75
N SER A 163 -15.87 -14.69 -16.64
CA SER A 163 -15.48 -15.82 -15.82
C SER A 163 -16.69 -16.47 -15.15
N GLU A 164 -16.55 -17.74 -14.78
CA GLU A 164 -17.56 -18.48 -14.00
C GLU A 164 -17.99 -17.71 -12.72
N TYR A 165 -17.05 -17.03 -12.07
CA TYR A 165 -17.29 -16.25 -10.85
C TYR A 165 -18.15 -15.01 -11.11
N HIS A 166 -17.98 -14.37 -12.26
CA HIS A 166 -18.86 -13.26 -12.65
C HIS A 166 -20.27 -13.76 -12.93
N SER A 167 -20.38 -14.93 -13.55
CA SER A 167 -21.64 -15.49 -13.99
C SER A 167 -22.59 -15.88 -12.86
N ILE A 168 -22.05 -16.33 -11.72
CA ILE A 168 -22.84 -16.60 -10.50
C ILE A 168 -23.77 -15.42 -10.17
N LYS A 169 -23.29 -14.18 -10.32
CA LYS A 169 -24.07 -12.97 -10.02
C LYS A 169 -24.72 -12.35 -11.25
N LEU A 170 -24.01 -12.30 -12.37
CA LEU A 170 -24.47 -11.59 -13.56
C LEU A 170 -25.50 -12.38 -14.38
N LYS A 171 -25.58 -13.71 -14.22
CA LYS A 171 -26.47 -14.58 -15.00
C LYS A 171 -26.46 -14.24 -16.49
N GLU A 172 -25.29 -13.87 -16.99
CA GLU A 172 -24.94 -13.74 -18.41
C GLU A 172 -25.63 -12.65 -19.24
N LYS A 173 -26.64 -11.96 -18.68
CA LYS A 173 -27.37 -10.90 -19.39
C LYS A 173 -26.48 -9.80 -19.96
N PRO A 174 -25.47 -9.28 -19.24
CA PRO A 174 -24.65 -8.22 -19.78
C PRO A 174 -23.91 -8.59 -21.05
N LEU A 175 -23.38 -9.81 -21.12
CA LEU A 175 -22.63 -10.28 -22.28
C LEU A 175 -23.53 -10.34 -23.52
N VAL A 176 -24.72 -10.94 -23.37
CA VAL A 176 -25.70 -11.07 -24.45
C VAL A 176 -26.14 -9.69 -24.96
N ASN A 177 -26.47 -8.77 -24.04
CA ASN A 177 -26.87 -7.41 -24.38
C ASN A 177 -25.77 -6.69 -25.18
N LEU A 178 -24.52 -6.76 -24.72
CA LEU A 178 -23.40 -6.10 -25.39
C LEU A 178 -23.17 -6.67 -26.79
N ILE A 179 -23.14 -7.99 -26.95
CA ILE A 179 -22.97 -8.61 -28.28
C ILE A 179 -24.10 -8.19 -29.22
N ASN A 180 -25.36 -8.25 -28.78
CA ASN A 180 -26.52 -7.89 -29.59
C ASN A 180 -26.52 -6.42 -30.01
N ILE A 181 -26.21 -5.50 -29.09
CA ILE A 181 -26.14 -4.07 -29.39
C ILE A 181 -25.02 -3.78 -30.38
N PHE A 182 -23.84 -4.38 -30.19
CA PHE A 182 -22.72 -4.19 -31.11
C PHE A 182 -23.02 -4.76 -32.50
N ASP A 183 -23.57 -5.96 -32.60
CA ASP A 183 -23.98 -6.55 -33.88
C ASP A 183 -24.98 -5.63 -34.61
N LYS A 184 -26.02 -5.18 -33.91
CA LYS A 184 -27.09 -4.37 -34.49
C LYS A 184 -26.63 -2.96 -34.90
N LYS A 185 -25.79 -2.29 -34.10
CA LYS A 185 -25.52 -0.84 -34.25
C LYS A 185 -24.09 -0.50 -34.60
N TYR A 186 -23.11 -1.32 -34.21
CA TYR A 186 -21.70 -0.97 -34.25
C TYR A 186 -20.83 -1.94 -35.06
N LYS A 187 -21.40 -3.01 -35.66
CA LYS A 187 -20.63 -4.05 -36.37
C LYS A 187 -19.66 -3.54 -37.43
N ASN A 188 -20.01 -2.45 -38.11
CA ASN A 188 -19.21 -1.85 -39.18
C ASN A 188 -18.32 -0.69 -38.71
N LYS A 189 -18.28 -0.40 -37.40
CA LYS A 189 -17.51 0.72 -36.84
C LYS A 189 -16.11 0.24 -36.45
N LYS A 190 -15.12 0.53 -37.30
CA LYS A 190 -13.72 0.09 -37.08
C LYS A 190 -13.07 0.66 -35.80
N ASN A 191 -13.47 1.87 -35.40
CA ASN A 191 -12.89 2.56 -34.24
C ASN A 191 -13.69 2.36 -32.94
N PHE A 192 -14.78 1.57 -32.97
CA PHE A 192 -15.56 1.26 -31.78
C PHE A 192 -15.91 -0.23 -31.75
N THR A 193 -15.16 -0.99 -30.95
CA THR A 193 -15.13 -2.47 -31.05
C THR A 193 -15.42 -3.13 -29.72
N LEU A 194 -15.97 -4.35 -29.78
CA LEU A 194 -16.15 -5.24 -28.63
C LEU A 194 -15.04 -6.31 -28.65
N GLN A 195 -14.48 -6.58 -27.48
CA GLN A 195 -13.56 -7.69 -27.25
C GLN A 195 -14.05 -8.46 -26.03
N LEU A 196 -13.98 -9.79 -26.08
CA LEU A 196 -14.25 -10.62 -24.93
C LEU A 196 -12.95 -11.24 -24.44
N LYS A 197 -12.84 -11.42 -23.13
CA LYS A 197 -11.68 -12.04 -22.51
C LYS A 197 -12.14 -13.10 -21.53
N PHE A 198 -11.59 -14.30 -21.63
CA PHE A 198 -11.92 -15.43 -20.77
C PHE A 198 -10.65 -16.11 -20.27
N PHE A 199 -10.79 -16.93 -19.24
CA PHE A 199 -9.67 -17.65 -18.64
C PHE A 199 -9.53 -19.06 -19.19
N GLU A 200 -8.29 -19.55 -19.22
CA GLU A 200 -7.98 -20.94 -19.55
C GLU A 200 -8.62 -21.88 -18.54
N GLY A 201 -9.35 -22.89 -19.03
CA GLY A 201 -10.13 -23.81 -18.20
C GLY A 201 -11.52 -23.28 -17.80
N ASP A 202 -11.86 -22.03 -18.14
CA ASP A 202 -13.17 -21.46 -17.86
C ASP A 202 -14.17 -21.79 -18.98
N HIS A 203 -15.20 -22.56 -18.62
CA HIS A 203 -16.25 -23.01 -19.55
C HIS A 203 -17.43 -22.06 -19.68
N ALA A 204 -17.43 -20.93 -18.96
CA ALA A 204 -18.54 -19.98 -18.96
C ALA A 204 -18.82 -19.46 -20.38
N LEU A 205 -17.78 -19.06 -21.12
CA LEU A 205 -17.94 -18.51 -22.47
C LEU A 205 -18.60 -19.49 -23.44
N GLU A 206 -18.13 -20.75 -23.51
CA GLU A 206 -18.67 -21.76 -24.43
C GLU A 206 -20.14 -22.04 -24.16
N LYS A 207 -20.50 -22.18 -22.88
CA LYS A 207 -21.89 -22.34 -22.45
C LYS A 207 -22.77 -21.20 -22.99
N TYR A 208 -22.31 -19.95 -22.89
CA TYR A 208 -23.11 -18.78 -23.29
C TYR A 208 -23.27 -18.64 -24.78
N LEU A 209 -22.21 -18.93 -25.53
CA LEU A 209 -22.28 -18.92 -26.98
C LEU A 209 -23.24 -20.00 -27.48
N ASN A 210 -23.27 -21.18 -26.85
CA ASN A 210 -24.21 -22.24 -27.19
C ASN A 210 -25.67 -21.87 -26.89
N ASP A 211 -25.93 -21.31 -25.70
CA ASP A 211 -27.29 -21.01 -25.23
C ASP A 211 -27.94 -19.83 -25.99
N TYR A 212 -27.16 -18.78 -26.29
CA TYR A 212 -27.70 -17.51 -26.79
C TYR A 212 -27.33 -17.19 -28.23
N PHE A 213 -26.27 -17.80 -28.78
CA PHE A 213 -25.75 -17.50 -30.12
C PHE A 213 -25.59 -18.76 -30.99
N PRO A 214 -26.64 -19.60 -31.14
CA PRO A 214 -26.51 -20.90 -31.79
C PRO A 214 -26.01 -20.81 -33.23
N GLY A 215 -24.97 -21.60 -33.54
CA GLY A 215 -24.31 -21.64 -34.85
C GLY A 215 -23.26 -20.55 -35.07
N TYR A 216 -22.67 -20.03 -33.98
CA TYR A 216 -21.42 -19.28 -34.04
C TYR A 216 -20.27 -20.15 -34.59
N LYS A 217 -19.22 -19.50 -35.09
CA LYS A 217 -17.96 -20.15 -35.49
C LYS A 217 -16.79 -19.53 -34.74
N LEU A 218 -15.87 -20.36 -34.27
CA LEU A 218 -14.61 -19.95 -33.65
C LEU A 218 -13.45 -20.28 -34.59
N PHE A 219 -12.60 -19.29 -34.83
CA PHE A 219 -11.37 -19.45 -35.61
C PHE A 219 -10.19 -19.10 -34.74
N LEU A 220 -9.22 -20.00 -34.62
CA LEU A 220 -7.94 -19.69 -33.99
C LEU A 220 -7.18 -18.70 -34.88
N ILE A 221 -6.60 -17.66 -34.29
CA ILE A 221 -5.69 -16.75 -34.99
C ILE A 221 -4.29 -17.28 -34.71
N GLU A 222 -3.65 -17.93 -35.69
CA GLU A 222 -2.41 -18.74 -35.56
C GLU A 222 -1.13 -17.96 -35.17
N ASN A 223 -1.24 -16.74 -34.65
CA ASN A 223 -0.09 -16.01 -34.12
C ASN A 223 -0.27 -15.78 -32.62
N ASN A 224 0.76 -16.12 -31.84
CA ASN A 224 1.06 -15.56 -30.50
C ASN A 224 1.40 -14.06 -30.64
N GLY A 225 0.53 -13.31 -31.31
CA GLY A 225 0.76 -11.97 -31.78
C GLY A 225 0.46 -10.92 -30.71
N THR A 226 0.99 -9.73 -30.95
CA THR A 226 0.79 -8.57 -30.09
C THR A 226 -0.68 -8.15 -30.09
N ASP A 227 -1.21 -7.64 -28.98
CA ASP A 227 -2.58 -7.10 -28.90
C ASP A 227 -2.82 -5.90 -29.81
N ASP A 228 -1.74 -5.22 -30.18
CA ASP A 228 -1.69 -4.07 -31.04
C ASP A 228 -0.59 -4.18 -32.10
N GLU A 229 -0.84 -3.70 -33.31
CA GLU A 229 0.10 -3.75 -34.44
C GLU A 229 1.19 -2.68 -34.38
N LYS A 230 1.11 -1.75 -33.41
CA LYS A 230 2.08 -0.67 -33.22
C LYS A 230 2.89 -0.78 -31.93
N TYR A 231 2.44 -1.62 -30.99
CA TYR A 231 3.08 -1.85 -29.69
C TYR A 231 3.29 -3.35 -29.46
N ILE A 232 4.49 -3.75 -29.03
CA ILE A 232 4.82 -5.16 -28.82
C ILE A 232 4.41 -5.57 -27.41
N LYS A 233 3.12 -5.88 -27.22
CA LYS A 233 2.59 -6.53 -26.00
C LYS A 233 1.95 -7.86 -26.35
N VAL A 234 2.60 -8.95 -25.97
CA VAL A 234 2.21 -10.30 -26.42
C VAL A 234 0.90 -10.70 -25.74
N MET A 235 -0.08 -11.12 -26.55
CA MET A 235 -1.24 -11.85 -26.07
C MET A 235 -1.09 -13.30 -26.51
N PRO A 236 -0.91 -14.26 -25.57
CA PRO A 236 -0.57 -15.63 -25.92
C PRO A 236 -1.59 -16.30 -26.85
N TRP A 237 -2.89 -15.99 -26.72
CA TRP A 237 -3.93 -16.63 -27.52
C TRP A 237 -5.06 -15.68 -27.92
N LYS A 238 -5.45 -15.74 -29.19
CA LYS A 238 -6.59 -15.01 -29.74
C LYS A 238 -7.44 -15.91 -30.63
N TYR A 239 -8.76 -15.78 -30.47
CA TYR A 239 -9.75 -16.38 -31.36
C TYR A 239 -10.59 -15.29 -32.00
N LYS A 240 -11.15 -15.61 -33.16
CA LYS A 240 -12.19 -14.82 -33.81
C LYS A 240 -13.51 -15.57 -33.68
N LEU A 241 -14.44 -14.98 -32.95
CA LEU A 241 -15.84 -15.42 -32.88
C LEU A 241 -16.61 -14.77 -34.03
N LYS A 242 -17.27 -15.58 -34.86
CA LYS A 242 -18.15 -15.12 -35.93
C LYS A 242 -19.57 -15.56 -35.68
N LEU A 243 -20.48 -14.60 -35.59
CA LEU A 243 -21.92 -14.85 -35.44
C LEU A 243 -22.58 -15.14 -36.79
N LYS A 244 -23.79 -15.70 -36.79
CA LYS A 244 -24.61 -15.93 -37.99
C LYS A 244 -24.90 -14.64 -38.78
N SER A 245 -25.02 -13.51 -38.10
CA SER A 245 -25.18 -12.17 -38.68
C SER A 245 -23.96 -11.69 -39.48
N GLY A 246 -22.83 -12.41 -39.38
CA GLY A 246 -21.55 -12.03 -39.94
C GLY A 246 -20.71 -11.13 -39.03
N TYR A 247 -21.23 -10.71 -37.86
CA TYR A 247 -20.46 -9.93 -36.91
C TYR A 247 -19.30 -10.74 -36.32
N GLU A 248 -18.12 -10.11 -36.25
CA GLU A 248 -16.89 -10.72 -35.77
C GLU A 248 -16.43 -10.04 -34.46
N VAL A 249 -16.18 -10.85 -33.44
CA VAL A 249 -15.71 -10.43 -32.11
C VAL A 249 -14.37 -11.09 -31.81
N ILE A 250 -13.40 -10.32 -31.32
CA ILE A 250 -12.12 -10.88 -30.89
C ILE A 250 -12.26 -11.45 -29.48
N LEU A 251 -11.80 -12.68 -29.29
CA LEU A 251 -11.70 -13.33 -28.00
C LEU A 251 -10.23 -13.44 -27.60
N GLY A 252 -9.89 -12.94 -26.42
CA GLY A 252 -8.59 -13.19 -25.79
C GLY A 252 -8.72 -14.30 -24.76
N LYS A 253 -7.82 -15.28 -24.79
CA LYS A 253 -7.69 -16.28 -23.72
C LYS A 253 -6.51 -15.88 -22.82
N SER A 254 -6.76 -15.77 -21.52
CA SER A 254 -5.75 -15.49 -20.50
C SER A 254 -5.60 -16.65 -19.54
N ARG A 255 -4.44 -16.74 -18.90
CA ARG A 255 -4.18 -17.73 -17.87
C ARG A 255 -4.86 -17.31 -16.58
N ILE A 256 -5.24 -18.28 -15.76
CA ILE A 256 -5.70 -18.04 -14.41
C ILE A 256 -4.47 -17.78 -13.55
N PHE A 257 -4.36 -16.56 -13.03
CA PHE A 257 -3.42 -16.28 -11.94
C PHE A 257 -4.02 -16.84 -10.66
N LYS A 258 -3.26 -17.69 -9.94
CA LYS A 258 -3.66 -18.19 -8.63
C LYS A 258 -3.29 -17.18 -7.55
N SER A 259 -3.86 -15.98 -7.65
CA SER A 259 -3.60 -14.87 -6.73
C SER A 259 -3.86 -15.30 -5.29
N ASN A 260 -2.84 -15.18 -4.44
CA ASN A 260 -2.91 -15.50 -3.02
C ASN A 260 -1.89 -14.60 -2.30
N LEU A 261 -2.30 -13.72 -1.40
CA LEU A 261 -1.32 -12.88 -0.67
C LEU A 261 -0.67 -13.64 0.49
N ARG A 262 -1.15 -14.84 0.82
CA ARG A 262 -0.68 -15.68 1.93
C ARG A 262 -0.30 -17.11 1.49
N PRO A 263 0.50 -17.30 0.42
CA PRO A 263 0.98 -18.63 0.07
C PRO A 263 1.80 -19.20 1.23
N ASN A 264 1.67 -20.50 1.47
CA ASN A 264 2.51 -21.18 2.45
C ASN A 264 3.87 -21.48 1.83
N ILE A 265 4.87 -20.66 2.12
CA ILE A 265 6.23 -20.77 1.57
C ILE A 265 6.98 -21.99 2.14
N ASN A 266 6.46 -22.61 3.20
CA ASN A 266 7.01 -23.86 3.73
C ASN A 266 6.56 -25.09 2.92
N ASP A 267 5.48 -25.00 2.14
CA ASP A 267 4.98 -26.09 1.28
C ASP A 267 5.57 -26.00 -0.13
N LYS A 268 6.70 -26.68 -0.32
CA LYS A 268 7.46 -26.70 -1.58
C LYS A 268 6.62 -27.13 -2.79
N GLN A 269 5.67 -28.04 -2.63
CA GLN A 269 4.90 -28.55 -3.77
C GLN A 269 3.91 -27.50 -4.29
N SER A 270 3.24 -26.79 -3.37
CA SER A 270 2.30 -25.72 -3.72
C SER A 270 2.98 -24.51 -4.42
N ILE A 271 4.23 -24.24 -4.04
CA ILE A 271 5.03 -23.13 -4.56
C ILE A 271 5.48 -23.37 -5.99
N ILE A 272 5.96 -24.58 -6.32
CA ILE A 272 6.47 -24.90 -7.65
C ILE A 272 5.41 -24.64 -8.73
N GLU A 273 4.16 -25.02 -8.49
CA GLU A 273 3.08 -24.74 -9.43
C GLU A 273 2.87 -23.23 -9.62
N SER A 274 2.86 -22.50 -8.51
CA SER A 274 2.62 -21.05 -8.48
C SER A 274 3.76 -20.27 -9.16
N GLU A 275 5.01 -20.67 -8.94
CA GLU A 275 6.19 -20.11 -9.60
C GLU A 275 6.19 -20.37 -11.10
N ASN A 276 5.84 -21.60 -11.52
CA ASN A 276 5.75 -21.94 -12.94
C ASN A 276 4.70 -21.09 -13.67
N ILE A 277 3.55 -20.82 -13.04
CA ILE A 277 2.53 -19.92 -13.60
C ILE A 277 3.11 -18.52 -13.81
N TYR A 278 3.79 -17.98 -12.78
CA TYR A 278 4.40 -16.66 -12.82
C TYR A 278 5.48 -16.55 -13.91
N ASP A 279 6.47 -17.45 -13.90
CA ASP A 279 7.61 -17.41 -14.81
C ASP A 279 7.17 -17.61 -16.26
N THR A 280 6.24 -18.53 -16.51
CA THR A 280 5.74 -18.76 -17.87
C THR A 280 4.94 -17.56 -18.38
N ASP A 281 4.16 -16.89 -17.52
CA ASP A 281 3.48 -15.65 -17.92
C ASP A 281 4.47 -14.53 -18.22
N LEU A 282 5.50 -14.34 -17.38
CA LEU A 282 6.51 -13.31 -17.60
C LEU A 282 7.28 -13.52 -18.92
N GLN A 283 7.66 -14.77 -19.20
CA GLN A 283 8.36 -15.14 -20.43
C GLN A 283 7.50 -14.92 -21.67
N LEU A 284 6.25 -15.39 -21.67
CA LEU A 284 5.38 -15.35 -22.85
C LEU A 284 4.76 -13.97 -23.08
N SER A 285 4.34 -13.28 -22.02
CA SER A 285 3.59 -12.03 -22.14
C SER A 285 4.49 -10.81 -22.27
N GLN A 286 5.71 -10.83 -21.73
CA GLN A 286 6.51 -9.62 -21.47
C GLN A 286 8.01 -9.73 -21.81
N LYS A 287 8.48 -10.88 -22.30
CA LYS A 287 9.92 -11.12 -22.62
C LYS A 287 10.88 -10.65 -21.51
N ASP A 288 10.49 -10.81 -20.25
CA ASP A 288 11.25 -10.40 -19.05
C ASP A 288 11.38 -8.86 -18.78
N TYR A 289 10.69 -7.99 -19.54
CA TYR A 289 10.73 -6.52 -19.39
C TYR A 289 9.35 -5.86 -19.25
N PRO A 290 8.58 -6.13 -18.17
CA PRO A 290 7.21 -5.63 -18.05
C PRO A 290 7.11 -4.12 -17.80
N SER A 291 8.21 -3.44 -17.41
CA SER A 291 8.23 -2.01 -17.11
C SER A 291 8.30 -1.10 -18.34
N ILE A 292 8.55 -1.68 -19.52
CA ILE A 292 8.67 -0.95 -20.79
C ILE A 292 7.84 -1.63 -21.89
N ILE A 293 7.54 -0.87 -22.93
CA ILE A 293 6.90 -1.36 -24.14
C ILE A 293 7.81 -1.11 -25.32
N HIS A 294 8.00 -2.13 -26.17
CA HIS A 294 8.75 -1.98 -27.42
C HIS A 294 7.79 -1.53 -28.53
N ASN A 295 8.10 -0.42 -29.19
CA ASN A 295 7.36 0.04 -30.36
C ASN A 295 7.90 -0.65 -31.63
N PHE A 296 7.07 -0.78 -32.67
CA PHE A 296 7.47 -1.42 -33.93
C PHE A 296 8.54 -0.63 -34.70
N ASP A 297 8.72 0.66 -34.41
CA ASP A 297 9.80 1.50 -34.95
C ASP A 297 11.15 1.31 -34.22
N GLY A 298 11.21 0.38 -33.26
CA GLY A 298 12.40 0.07 -32.47
C GLY A 298 12.59 0.94 -31.22
N LYS A 299 11.77 1.97 -31.02
CA LYS A 299 11.81 2.78 -29.81
C LYS A 299 11.20 2.05 -28.62
N ILE A 300 11.49 2.56 -27.43
CA ILE A 300 10.92 2.05 -26.17
C ILE A 300 10.13 3.16 -25.48
N GLY A 301 8.94 2.80 -25.01
CA GLY A 301 8.14 3.61 -24.09
C GLY A 301 8.04 2.94 -22.73
N PHE A 302 7.46 3.63 -21.76
CA PHE A 302 7.15 3.04 -20.46
C PHE A 302 5.84 2.24 -20.51
N ASP A 303 5.71 1.18 -19.70
CA ASP A 303 4.42 0.56 -19.37
C ASP A 303 4.07 0.96 -17.92
N TRP A 304 3.27 2.03 -17.81
CA TRP A 304 2.86 2.63 -16.54
C TRP A 304 1.64 1.93 -15.94
N ILE A 305 1.62 1.87 -14.63
CA ILE A 305 0.44 1.58 -13.82
C ILE A 305 0.08 2.81 -13.00
N VAL A 306 -1.19 3.22 -13.05
CA VAL A 306 -1.75 4.30 -12.23
C VAL A 306 -2.92 3.73 -11.41
N GLU A 307 -2.80 3.79 -10.10
CA GLU A 307 -3.79 3.24 -9.18
C GLU A 307 -4.87 4.26 -8.83
N TYR A 308 -5.98 3.77 -8.28
CA TYR A 308 -7.12 4.61 -7.89
C TYR A 308 -6.78 5.67 -6.83
N ASN A 309 -5.73 5.42 -6.03
CA ASN A 309 -5.22 6.35 -5.02
C ASN A 309 -4.19 7.35 -5.59
N GLY A 310 -3.98 7.35 -6.92
CA GLY A 310 -3.07 8.23 -7.65
C GLY A 310 -1.62 7.76 -7.67
N ASN A 311 -1.26 6.68 -6.99
CA ASN A 311 0.10 6.15 -7.08
C ASN A 311 0.40 5.77 -8.54
N VAL A 312 1.61 6.08 -8.98
CA VAL A 312 2.10 5.77 -10.33
C VAL A 312 3.47 5.11 -10.26
N CYS A 313 3.65 4.03 -11.00
CA CYS A 313 4.95 3.41 -11.21
C CYS A 313 4.95 2.63 -12.53
N THR A 314 6.09 2.08 -12.93
CA THR A 314 6.13 1.08 -13.99
C THR A 314 5.85 -0.31 -13.40
N TRP A 315 5.32 -1.25 -14.20
CA TRP A 315 4.99 -2.58 -13.70
C TRP A 315 6.14 -3.24 -12.92
N GLN A 316 5.79 -3.84 -11.77
CA GLN A 316 6.71 -4.52 -10.85
C GLN A 316 7.74 -3.62 -10.14
N ASN A 317 7.65 -2.30 -10.27
CA ASN A 317 8.63 -1.35 -9.72
C ASN A 317 8.09 -0.50 -8.55
N ARG A 318 6.97 -0.89 -7.95
CA ARG A 318 6.50 -0.27 -6.73
C ARG A 318 7.48 -0.55 -5.58
N VAL A 319 7.98 0.51 -4.95
CA VAL A 319 8.83 0.45 -3.76
C VAL A 319 8.30 1.42 -2.71
N GLN A 320 8.25 0.98 -1.44
CA GLN A 320 7.57 1.70 -0.36
C GLN A 320 8.25 3.02 0.05
N ASP A 321 9.56 3.13 -0.11
CA ASP A 321 10.36 4.32 0.26
C ASP A 321 10.54 5.34 -0.88
N ASN A 322 10.01 5.04 -2.08
CA ASN A 322 10.07 5.90 -3.26
C ASN A 322 8.72 5.89 -4.00
N LEU A 323 7.64 6.13 -3.26
CA LEU A 323 6.31 6.23 -3.85
C LEU A 323 6.20 7.50 -4.70
N LEU A 324 5.65 7.34 -5.90
CA LEU A 324 5.34 8.43 -6.84
C LEU A 324 3.83 8.49 -7.02
N ASN A 325 3.30 9.69 -7.21
CA ASN A 325 1.87 9.91 -7.21
C ASN A 325 1.48 11.13 -8.07
N ILE A 326 0.52 10.92 -8.97
CA ILE A 326 0.09 11.94 -9.94
C ILE A 326 -0.54 13.17 -9.31
N TYR A 327 -0.95 13.10 -8.04
CA TYR A 327 -1.46 14.26 -7.32
C TYR A 327 -0.34 15.27 -7.01
N GLU A 328 0.91 14.83 -6.92
CA GLU A 328 2.05 15.66 -6.47
C GLU A 328 3.14 15.77 -7.51
N ASP A 329 3.39 14.68 -8.21
CA ASP A 329 4.49 14.54 -9.14
C ASP A 329 3.96 14.73 -10.56
N ASP A 330 4.51 15.71 -11.26
CA ASP A 330 4.32 15.82 -12.70
C ASP A 330 5.07 14.71 -13.45
N TYR A 331 4.81 14.60 -14.75
CA TYR A 331 5.40 13.54 -15.57
C TYR A 331 6.93 13.50 -15.49
N ASP A 332 7.59 14.66 -15.58
CA ASP A 332 9.05 14.75 -15.54
C ASP A 332 9.60 14.31 -14.17
N THR A 333 8.95 14.70 -13.07
CA THR A 333 9.32 14.24 -11.73
C THR A 333 9.19 12.74 -11.60
N VAL A 334 8.08 12.16 -12.09
CA VAL A 334 7.85 10.71 -12.06
C VAL A 334 8.93 9.98 -12.86
N VAL A 335 9.25 10.44 -14.07
CA VAL A 335 10.30 9.86 -14.92
C VAL A 335 11.67 9.96 -14.27
N ASN A 336 12.04 11.15 -13.78
CA ASN A 336 13.34 11.38 -13.16
C ASN A 336 13.54 10.49 -11.94
N ASN A 337 12.56 10.40 -11.04
CA ASN A 337 12.67 9.56 -9.85
C ASN A 337 12.64 8.05 -10.19
N THR A 338 11.87 7.66 -11.21
CA THR A 338 11.86 6.29 -11.73
C THR A 338 13.25 5.89 -12.26
N LEU A 339 13.93 6.79 -12.97
CA LEU A 339 15.25 6.53 -13.57
C LEU A 339 16.43 6.79 -12.63
N ASN A 340 16.24 7.55 -11.56
CA ASN A 340 17.28 7.83 -10.55
C ASN A 340 17.36 6.75 -9.47
N ASP A 341 16.27 6.03 -9.21
CA ASP A 341 16.26 4.95 -8.22
C ASP A 341 16.85 3.65 -8.79
N LEU A 342 17.96 3.20 -8.21
CA LEU A 342 18.66 1.96 -8.57
C LEU A 342 17.75 0.73 -8.56
N LEU A 343 16.80 0.63 -7.63
CA LEU A 343 15.87 -0.51 -7.55
C LEU A 343 15.00 -0.63 -8.81
N THR A 344 14.56 0.52 -9.32
CA THR A 344 13.65 0.64 -10.46
C THR A 344 14.43 0.66 -11.77
N TYR A 345 15.45 1.50 -11.88
CA TYR A 345 16.22 1.65 -13.11
C TYR A 345 16.97 0.37 -13.48
N SER A 346 17.55 -0.35 -12.51
CA SER A 346 18.24 -1.62 -12.81
C SER A 346 17.33 -2.70 -13.38
N TYR A 347 16.04 -2.67 -13.06
CA TYR A 347 15.06 -3.58 -13.63
C TYR A 347 14.64 -3.16 -15.04
N ILE A 348 14.48 -1.86 -15.29
CA ILE A 348 14.28 -1.33 -16.65
C ILE A 348 15.49 -1.65 -17.54
N ASP A 349 16.70 -1.57 -16.98
CA ASP A 349 17.94 -1.79 -17.71
C ASP A 349 18.20 -3.29 -17.97
N LYS A 350 18.12 -4.13 -16.94
CA LYS A 350 18.59 -5.53 -16.98
C LYS A 350 17.49 -6.60 -16.80
N GLY A 351 16.25 -6.20 -16.55
CA GLY A 351 15.09 -7.09 -16.48
C GLY A 351 14.95 -7.89 -15.17
N SER A 352 13.96 -8.77 -15.13
CA SER A 352 13.59 -9.53 -13.92
C SER A 352 14.65 -10.50 -13.43
N LYS A 353 15.27 -11.27 -14.33
CA LYS A 353 16.28 -12.28 -13.99
C LYS A 353 17.47 -11.68 -13.25
N TYR A 354 17.92 -10.49 -13.66
CA TYR A 354 18.99 -9.79 -12.97
C TYR A 354 18.58 -9.42 -11.54
N ARG A 355 17.40 -8.82 -11.38
CA ARG A 355 16.86 -8.45 -10.07
C ARG A 355 16.75 -9.67 -9.15
N GLU A 356 16.15 -10.76 -9.65
CA GLU A 356 16.01 -12.01 -8.91
C GLU A 356 17.36 -12.60 -8.51
N SER A 357 18.35 -12.54 -9.42
CA SER A 357 19.68 -13.10 -9.15
C SER A 357 20.38 -12.42 -7.97
N ILE A 358 20.22 -11.11 -7.80
CA ILE A 358 20.82 -10.36 -6.68
C ILE A 358 20.11 -10.70 -5.37
N VAL A 359 18.78 -10.75 -5.35
CA VAL A 359 18.04 -11.08 -4.13
C VAL A 359 18.27 -12.54 -3.71
N ASN A 360 18.40 -13.45 -4.67
CA ASN A 360 18.79 -14.85 -4.44
C ASN A 360 20.16 -14.99 -3.74
N GLU A 361 21.02 -13.97 -3.77
CA GLU A 361 22.30 -14.00 -3.06
C GLU A 361 22.14 -14.02 -1.53
N ILE A 362 21.03 -13.49 -1.01
CA ILE A 362 20.78 -13.31 0.43
C ILE A 362 19.46 -13.93 0.91
N SER A 363 18.44 -13.99 0.05
CA SER A 363 17.12 -14.55 0.39
C SER A 363 16.43 -15.15 -0.84
N PRO A 364 16.77 -16.40 -1.23
CA PRO A 364 16.02 -17.13 -2.25
C PRO A 364 14.53 -17.27 -1.92
N ARG A 365 14.23 -17.36 -0.62
CA ARG A 365 12.87 -17.45 -0.09
C ARG A 365 12.00 -16.25 -0.47
N THR A 366 12.56 -15.03 -0.42
CA THR A 366 11.83 -13.82 -0.81
C THR A 366 11.49 -13.82 -2.31
N VAL A 367 12.37 -14.37 -3.16
CA VAL A 367 12.08 -14.54 -4.60
C VAL A 367 10.94 -15.54 -4.80
N SER A 368 10.98 -16.69 -4.12
CA SER A 368 9.89 -17.67 -4.15
C SER A 368 8.57 -17.11 -3.66
N LEU A 369 8.58 -16.32 -2.58
CA LEU A 369 7.39 -15.63 -2.06
C LEU A 369 6.78 -14.71 -3.13
N MET A 370 7.61 -13.83 -3.69
CA MET A 370 7.19 -12.86 -4.70
C MET A 370 6.47 -13.54 -5.88
N LYS A 371 7.04 -14.64 -6.38
CA LYS A 371 6.46 -15.42 -7.49
C LYS A 371 5.18 -16.15 -7.08
N SER A 372 5.18 -16.75 -5.88
CA SER A 372 4.06 -17.55 -5.37
C SER A 372 2.78 -16.74 -5.20
N VAL A 373 2.90 -15.45 -4.87
CA VAL A 373 1.73 -14.58 -4.73
C VAL A 373 0.94 -14.42 -6.04
N ASN A 374 1.59 -14.62 -7.19
CA ASN A 374 0.96 -14.56 -8.52
C ASN A 374 0.29 -13.23 -8.88
N ILE A 375 0.71 -12.14 -8.24
CA ILE A 375 0.24 -10.78 -8.50
C ILE A 375 1.43 -9.91 -8.90
N ARG A 376 1.62 -9.72 -10.22
CA ARG A 376 2.81 -9.06 -10.78
C ARG A 376 3.02 -7.63 -10.27
N ASP A 377 1.93 -6.89 -10.05
CA ASP A 377 2.02 -5.49 -9.59
C ASP A 377 2.73 -5.38 -8.22
N TYR A 378 2.54 -6.38 -7.36
CA TYR A 378 3.15 -6.41 -6.02
C TYR A 378 4.56 -7.01 -6.00
N ALA A 379 5.12 -7.38 -7.14
CA ALA A 379 6.42 -8.05 -7.18
C ALA A 379 7.53 -7.20 -6.55
N GLY A 380 7.62 -5.92 -6.91
CA GLY A 380 8.56 -4.98 -6.29
C GLY A 380 8.31 -4.80 -4.79
N THR A 381 7.05 -4.59 -4.40
CA THR A 381 6.64 -4.41 -3.00
C THR A 381 7.04 -5.60 -2.13
N LEU A 382 6.81 -6.83 -2.60
CA LEU A 382 7.13 -8.05 -1.88
C LEU A 382 8.62 -8.31 -1.80
N LEU A 383 9.32 -8.13 -2.92
CA LEU A 383 10.76 -8.38 -3.01
C LEU A 383 11.57 -7.41 -2.14
N PHE A 384 11.11 -6.16 -2.06
CA PHE A 384 11.79 -5.07 -1.36
C PHE A 384 11.08 -4.63 -0.07
N ALA A 385 10.22 -5.49 0.50
CA ALA A 385 9.54 -5.23 1.76
C ALA A 385 10.55 -4.93 2.88
N ASP A 386 11.59 -5.76 3.01
CA ASP A 386 12.65 -5.59 3.99
C ASP A 386 13.66 -4.50 3.57
N GLU A 387 13.81 -3.46 4.40
CA GLU A 387 14.83 -2.42 4.24
C GLU A 387 16.25 -2.99 4.05
N LYS A 388 16.62 -4.12 4.69
CA LYS A 388 17.95 -4.73 4.49
C LYS A 388 18.17 -5.22 3.06
N ILE A 389 17.15 -5.85 2.47
CA ILE A 389 17.20 -6.34 1.08
C ILE A 389 17.35 -5.16 0.13
N ARG A 390 16.61 -4.05 0.36
CA ARG A 390 16.74 -2.81 -0.42
C ARG A 390 18.17 -2.28 -0.43
N LEU A 391 18.80 -2.18 0.74
CA LEU A 391 20.17 -1.67 0.84
C LEU A 391 21.18 -2.62 0.18
N TYR A 392 21.10 -3.92 0.46
CA TYR A 392 22.00 -4.92 -0.14
C TYR A 392 21.92 -4.89 -1.67
N TYR A 393 20.68 -4.85 -2.19
CA TYR A 393 20.45 -4.79 -3.63
C TYR A 393 21.08 -3.54 -4.25
N ASN A 394 20.88 -2.36 -3.66
CA ASN A 394 21.48 -1.13 -4.18
C ASN A 394 23.01 -1.20 -4.23
N ILE A 395 23.65 -1.73 -3.19
CA ILE A 395 25.11 -1.89 -3.14
C ILE A 395 25.58 -2.80 -4.26
N ARG A 396 24.90 -3.94 -4.47
CA ARG A 396 25.22 -4.88 -5.55
C ARG A 396 25.05 -4.27 -6.94
N VAL A 397 23.98 -3.50 -7.15
CA VAL A 397 23.78 -2.77 -8.42
C VAL A 397 24.88 -1.73 -8.64
N ILE A 398 25.28 -0.98 -7.61
CA ILE A 398 26.37 -0.01 -7.72
C ILE A 398 27.66 -0.70 -8.12
N GLN A 399 28.01 -1.82 -7.47
CA GLN A 399 29.21 -2.59 -7.80
C GLN A 399 29.22 -3.06 -9.27
N ASP A 400 28.10 -3.62 -9.74
CA ASP A 400 27.99 -4.10 -11.11
C ASP A 400 28.07 -2.92 -12.11
N TYR A 401 27.41 -1.80 -11.81
CA TYR A 401 27.46 -0.61 -12.67
C TYR A 401 28.79 0.13 -12.66
N LEU A 402 29.55 0.12 -11.57
CA LEU A 402 30.94 0.59 -11.57
C LEU A 402 31.79 -0.27 -12.51
N SER A 403 31.62 -1.60 -12.47
CA SER A 403 32.35 -2.52 -13.37
C SER A 403 31.99 -2.33 -14.84
N GLU A 404 30.77 -1.87 -15.12
CA GLU A 404 30.27 -1.55 -16.46
C GLU A 404 30.57 -0.11 -16.90
N ASN A 405 31.23 0.69 -16.05
CA ASN A 405 31.43 2.14 -16.25
C ASN A 405 30.13 2.94 -16.46
N LYS A 406 29.02 2.49 -15.83
CA LYS A 406 27.71 3.14 -15.83
C LYS A 406 27.52 4.20 -14.73
N ILE A 407 28.37 4.13 -13.71
CA ILE A 407 28.42 5.07 -12.58
C ILE A 407 29.87 5.54 -12.47
N ASN A 408 30.07 6.85 -12.28
CA ASN A 408 31.41 7.38 -12.02
C ASN A 408 31.74 7.27 -10.53
N ILE A 409 32.89 6.68 -10.21
CA ILE A 409 33.35 6.50 -8.82
C ILE A 409 33.39 7.81 -8.03
N SER A 410 33.65 8.96 -8.67
CA SER A 410 33.67 10.27 -8.01
C SER A 410 32.30 10.69 -7.46
N THR A 411 31.20 10.17 -8.01
CA THR A 411 29.84 10.44 -7.50
C THR A 411 29.61 9.84 -6.11
N LEU A 412 30.36 8.79 -5.75
CA LEU A 412 30.27 8.14 -4.44
C LEU A 412 30.84 9.01 -3.32
N ASN A 413 31.65 10.03 -3.62
CA ASN A 413 32.20 10.95 -2.63
C ASN A 413 31.12 11.79 -1.89
N GLN A 414 29.88 11.77 -2.36
CA GLN A 414 28.74 12.41 -1.70
C GLN A 414 28.10 11.52 -0.62
N LEU A 415 28.51 10.25 -0.53
CA LEU A 415 28.00 9.28 0.44
C LEU A 415 28.88 9.27 1.69
N SER A 416 28.30 8.79 2.79
CA SER A 416 29.05 8.49 4.01
C SER A 416 30.18 7.49 3.76
N GLN A 417 31.30 7.65 4.49
CA GLN A 417 32.48 6.82 4.32
C GLN A 417 32.16 5.34 4.57
N GLU A 418 31.31 5.05 5.56
CA GLU A 418 30.89 3.68 5.89
C GLU A 418 30.18 3.00 4.72
N LEU A 419 29.33 3.74 3.99
CA LEU A 419 28.65 3.22 2.81
C LEU A 419 29.61 3.01 1.64
N VAL A 420 30.53 3.96 1.40
CA VAL A 420 31.57 3.83 0.36
C VAL A 420 32.48 2.64 0.64
N ASP A 421 32.96 2.49 1.87
CA ASP A 421 33.78 1.36 2.30
C ASP A 421 33.04 0.04 2.08
N THR A 422 31.75 -0.01 2.42
CA THR A 422 30.91 -1.19 2.22
C THR A 422 30.71 -1.50 0.73
N ILE A 423 30.52 -0.50 -0.14
CA ILE A 423 30.44 -0.67 -1.60
C ILE A 423 31.72 -1.30 -2.16
N ASN A 424 32.88 -1.08 -1.54
CA ASN A 424 34.15 -1.66 -1.98
C ASN A 424 34.40 -3.09 -1.45
N LEU A 425 33.54 -3.62 -0.57
CA LEU A 425 33.69 -4.98 -0.05
C LEU A 425 33.33 -6.04 -1.09
N ASN A 426 33.99 -7.19 -1.01
CA ASN A 426 33.61 -8.33 -1.83
C ASN A 426 32.24 -8.89 -1.39
N LYS A 427 31.57 -9.57 -2.33
CA LYS A 427 30.24 -10.16 -2.13
C LYS A 427 30.12 -11.06 -0.89
N LYS A 428 31.12 -11.91 -0.60
CA LYS A 428 31.06 -12.82 0.56
C LYS A 428 31.04 -12.06 1.89
N THR A 429 31.84 -11.00 1.99
CA THR A 429 31.85 -10.14 3.19
C THR A 429 30.52 -9.41 3.34
N LEU A 430 29.93 -8.90 2.27
CA LEU A 430 28.61 -8.26 2.30
C LEU A 430 27.50 -9.20 2.75
N GLN A 431 27.47 -10.42 2.21
CA GLN A 431 26.51 -11.45 2.62
C GLN A 431 26.64 -11.78 4.11
N LYS A 432 27.88 -11.88 4.61
CA LYS A 432 28.14 -12.09 6.03
C LYS A 432 27.65 -10.91 6.89
N MET A 433 27.91 -9.67 6.50
CA MET A 433 27.40 -8.49 7.22
C MET A 433 25.87 -8.43 7.24
N TYR A 434 25.20 -8.79 6.14
CA TYR A 434 23.74 -8.89 6.08
C TYR A 434 23.19 -9.93 7.06
N GLN A 435 23.85 -11.10 7.13
CA GLN A 435 23.47 -12.21 8.01
C GLN A 435 23.75 -11.92 9.50
N ASP A 436 24.90 -11.31 9.79
CA ASP A 436 25.34 -10.97 11.14
C ASP A 436 24.59 -9.74 11.71
N SER A 437 23.64 -9.16 10.94
CA SER A 437 22.85 -8.02 11.40
C SER A 437 21.65 -8.42 12.27
N GLU A 438 21.52 -7.75 13.41
CA GLU A 438 20.40 -7.91 14.36
C GLU A 438 19.12 -7.20 13.90
N TYR A 439 19.21 -6.34 12.88
CA TYR A 439 18.04 -5.68 12.30
C TYR A 439 17.17 -6.70 11.54
N SER A 440 15.86 -6.69 11.79
CA SER A 440 14.88 -7.52 11.10
C SER A 440 13.66 -6.72 10.66
N ILE A 441 12.75 -7.36 9.93
CA ILE A 441 11.49 -6.72 9.54
C ILE A 441 10.62 -6.36 10.76
N LEU A 442 10.82 -7.01 11.91
CA LEU A 442 10.12 -6.65 13.15
C LEU A 442 10.43 -5.21 13.58
N ASN A 443 11.67 -4.76 13.39
CA ASN A 443 12.06 -3.38 13.68
C ASN A 443 11.28 -2.37 12.81
N GLN A 444 10.90 -2.76 11.60
CA GLN A 444 10.11 -1.93 10.68
C GLN A 444 8.65 -1.90 11.12
N GLU A 445 8.07 -3.08 11.37
CA GLU A 445 6.68 -3.25 11.79
C GLU A 445 6.35 -2.52 13.08
N PHE A 446 7.27 -2.53 14.05
CA PHE A 446 7.05 -1.92 15.37
C PHE A 446 7.24 -0.39 15.41
N LYS A 447 7.69 0.24 14.32
CA LYS A 447 7.76 1.72 14.22
C LYS A 447 6.37 2.36 14.15
N LEU A 448 5.36 1.63 13.70
CA LEU A 448 4.00 2.14 13.45
C LEU A 448 3.03 1.74 14.57
N PRO A 449 1.97 2.53 14.82
CA PRO A 449 0.84 2.10 15.63
C PRO A 449 0.23 0.80 15.07
N VAL A 450 0.18 -0.25 15.87
CA VAL A 450 -0.31 -1.56 15.42
C VAL A 450 -1.64 -1.90 16.07
N SER A 451 -2.55 -2.47 15.29
CA SER A 451 -3.77 -3.14 15.81
C SER A 451 -3.47 -4.61 16.09
N SER A 452 -4.32 -5.25 16.90
CA SER A 452 -4.15 -6.68 17.21
C SER A 452 -4.33 -7.57 15.97
N GLU A 453 -5.22 -7.19 15.05
CA GLU A 453 -5.47 -7.86 13.78
C GLU A 453 -4.27 -7.74 12.85
N THR A 454 -3.69 -6.54 12.73
CA THR A 454 -2.53 -6.29 11.87
C THR A 454 -1.32 -7.11 12.33
N LEU A 455 -1.13 -7.22 13.65
CA LEU A 455 -0.06 -8.02 14.21
C LEU A 455 -0.34 -9.53 14.14
N HIS A 456 -1.60 -9.95 14.25
CA HIS A 456 -1.99 -11.33 13.97
C HIS A 456 -1.68 -11.70 12.51
N ASP A 457 -2.07 -10.85 11.55
CA ASP A 457 -1.77 -11.06 10.13
C ASP A 457 -0.26 -11.19 9.92
N PHE A 458 0.55 -10.30 10.53
CA PHE A 458 2.01 -10.39 10.47
C PHE A 458 2.55 -11.72 11.01
N LEU A 459 2.09 -12.15 12.19
CA LEU A 459 2.52 -13.44 12.77
C LEU A 459 2.07 -14.64 11.93
N GLU A 460 0.90 -14.56 11.28
CA GLU A 460 0.45 -15.54 10.30
C GLU A 460 1.37 -15.59 9.08
N LEU A 461 1.80 -14.45 8.55
CA LEU A 461 2.79 -14.38 7.47
C LEU A 461 4.14 -14.98 7.90
N VAL A 462 4.59 -14.72 9.13
CA VAL A 462 5.81 -15.35 9.70
C VAL A 462 5.64 -16.87 9.75
N LYS A 463 4.50 -17.37 10.24
CA LYS A 463 4.19 -18.81 10.26
C LYS A 463 4.21 -19.43 8.86
N LEU A 464 3.64 -18.72 7.88
CA LEU A 464 3.62 -19.12 6.48
C LEU A 464 4.96 -18.96 5.79
N GLY A 465 5.97 -18.42 6.49
CA GLY A 465 7.31 -18.34 5.97
C GLY A 465 7.58 -17.17 5.04
N HIS A 466 6.86 -16.06 5.21
CA HIS A 466 7.07 -14.86 4.40
C HIS A 466 8.28 -14.06 4.88
N TYR A 467 8.59 -14.16 6.17
CA TYR A 467 9.68 -13.44 6.81
C TYR A 467 10.53 -14.40 7.65
N GLU A 468 11.85 -14.24 7.58
CA GLU A 468 12.79 -14.98 8.40
C GLU A 468 13.09 -14.17 9.66
N LEU A 469 12.60 -14.65 10.80
CA LEU A 469 12.83 -14.04 12.12
C LEU A 469 13.54 -15.05 13.02
N ASN A 470 14.46 -14.55 13.84
CA ASN A 470 15.05 -15.35 14.91
C ASN A 470 14.02 -15.62 16.03
N LYS A 471 14.33 -16.59 16.90
CA LYS A 471 13.43 -16.99 17.99
C LYS A 471 13.08 -15.82 18.93
N SER A 472 14.05 -14.98 19.26
CA SER A 472 13.84 -13.82 20.14
C SER A 472 12.86 -12.82 19.53
N ASP A 473 12.94 -12.57 18.22
CA ASP A 473 12.04 -11.65 17.52
C ASP A 473 10.61 -12.22 17.44
N ILE A 474 10.48 -13.53 17.22
CA ILE A 474 9.16 -14.19 17.29
C ILE A 474 8.56 -14.06 18.70
N GLU A 475 9.36 -14.27 19.75
CA GLU A 475 8.92 -14.11 21.14
C GLU A 475 8.50 -12.66 21.45
N LYS A 476 9.24 -11.66 20.96
CA LYS A 476 8.87 -10.24 21.06
C LYS A 476 7.55 -9.94 20.34
N ALA A 477 7.37 -10.48 19.13
CA ALA A 477 6.17 -10.31 18.33
C ALA A 477 4.93 -10.92 19.00
N ILE A 478 5.05 -12.13 19.52
CA ILE A 478 3.99 -12.82 20.28
C ILE A 478 3.68 -12.07 21.57
N LYS A 479 4.70 -11.64 22.31
CA LYS A 479 4.51 -10.83 23.52
C LYS A 479 3.71 -9.57 23.18
N ARG A 480 4.14 -8.82 22.16
CA ARG A 480 3.45 -7.61 21.72
C ARG A 480 1.99 -7.88 21.36
N TYR A 481 1.70 -8.96 20.64
CA TYR A 481 0.33 -9.37 20.30
C TYR A 481 -0.51 -9.66 21.56
N ASN A 482 0.02 -10.47 22.46
CA ASN A 482 -0.65 -10.84 23.71
C ASN A 482 -0.91 -9.64 24.64
N ASP A 483 -0.06 -8.62 24.55
CA ASP A 483 -0.21 -7.39 25.32
C ASP A 483 -1.39 -6.56 24.81
N ILE A 484 -1.71 -6.61 23.52
CA ILE A 484 -2.68 -5.71 22.88
C ILE A 484 -3.99 -6.39 22.44
N THR A 485 -4.04 -7.72 22.39
CA THR A 485 -5.21 -8.46 21.92
C THR A 485 -6.23 -8.68 23.03
N GLU A 486 -7.52 -8.56 22.67
CA GLU A 486 -8.63 -9.04 23.51
C GLU A 486 -9.00 -10.50 23.20
N ALA A 487 -8.43 -11.07 22.14
CA ALA A 487 -8.64 -12.45 21.76
C ALA A 487 -7.83 -13.41 22.65
N LYS A 488 -7.91 -14.71 22.34
CA LYS A 488 -7.14 -15.73 23.05
C LYS A 488 -5.64 -15.48 22.84
N LYS A 489 -4.92 -15.28 23.95
CA LYS A 489 -3.45 -15.19 23.96
C LYS A 489 -2.82 -16.45 23.38
N ILE A 490 -1.73 -16.28 22.65
CA ILE A 490 -0.96 -17.35 22.00
C ILE A 490 0.37 -17.56 22.75
N LYS A 491 0.87 -18.78 22.78
CA LYS A 491 2.16 -19.14 23.38
C LYS A 491 3.25 -19.30 22.32
N SER A 492 2.85 -19.68 21.11
CA SER A 492 3.76 -19.95 19.99
C SER A 492 3.06 -19.64 18.66
N LEU A 493 3.83 -19.62 17.56
CA LEU A 493 3.26 -19.53 16.21
C LEU A 493 2.32 -20.71 15.89
N ASP A 494 2.47 -21.86 16.55
CA ASP A 494 1.60 -23.02 16.32
C ASP A 494 0.14 -22.76 16.72
N ASP A 495 -0.10 -21.84 17.66
CA ASP A 495 -1.43 -21.43 18.09
C ASP A 495 -2.18 -20.60 17.03
N ILE A 496 -1.48 -20.06 16.02
CA ILE A 496 -2.09 -19.27 14.94
C ILE A 496 -2.75 -20.20 13.93
N ILE A 497 -4.04 -20.02 13.70
CA ILE A 497 -4.80 -20.85 12.76
C ILE A 497 -4.88 -20.12 11.42
N VAL A 498 -4.16 -20.62 10.41
CA VAL A 498 -4.25 -20.12 9.03
C VAL A 498 -5.61 -20.53 8.45
N LYS A 499 -6.41 -19.54 8.04
CA LYS A 499 -7.73 -19.76 7.41
C LYS A 499 -7.80 -18.98 6.10
N ASN A 500 -8.69 -19.40 5.20
CA ASN A 500 -9.06 -18.58 4.06
C ASN A 500 -9.92 -17.39 4.54
N ASP A 501 -9.24 -16.33 4.93
CA ASP A 501 -9.82 -15.10 5.48
C ASP A 501 -9.70 -13.97 4.45
N MET A 502 -10.81 -13.60 3.82
CA MET A 502 -10.87 -12.49 2.86
C MET A 502 -10.61 -11.13 3.51
N GLU A 503 -10.89 -10.96 4.80
CA GLU A 503 -10.60 -9.70 5.50
C GLU A 503 -9.10 -9.54 5.73
N ALA A 504 -8.39 -10.63 6.05
CA ALA A 504 -6.93 -10.63 6.11
C ALA A 504 -6.32 -10.26 4.75
N GLU A 505 -6.81 -10.86 3.65
CA GLU A 505 -6.39 -10.48 2.29
C GLU A 505 -6.62 -8.99 2.00
N ARG A 506 -7.77 -8.43 2.40
CA ARG A 506 -8.05 -6.99 2.26
C ARG A 506 -7.09 -6.12 3.06
N ARG A 507 -6.81 -6.46 4.31
CA ARG A 507 -5.86 -5.71 5.16
C ARG A 507 -4.46 -5.76 4.57
N LEU A 508 -4.01 -6.92 4.09
CA LEU A 508 -2.72 -7.09 3.41
C LEU A 508 -2.66 -6.29 2.10
N THR A 509 -3.72 -6.35 1.29
CA THR A 509 -3.85 -5.53 0.07
C THR A 509 -3.71 -4.05 0.42
N LYS A 510 -4.44 -3.55 1.43
CA LYS A 510 -4.37 -2.15 1.87
C LYS A 510 -2.96 -1.75 2.32
N ARG A 511 -2.24 -2.65 3.02
CA ARG A 511 -0.84 -2.43 3.42
C ARG A 511 0.09 -2.32 2.21
N MET A 512 -0.06 -3.20 1.22
CA MET A 512 0.74 -3.17 -0.01
C MET A 512 0.44 -1.93 -0.88
N MET A 513 -0.81 -1.46 -0.85
CA MET A 513 -1.32 -0.31 -1.61
C MET A 513 -1.11 1.04 -0.89
N THR A 514 -0.01 1.16 -0.12
CA THR A 514 0.31 2.41 0.61
C THR A 514 0.34 3.59 -0.37
N ARG A 515 -0.33 4.69 -0.02
CA ARG A 515 -0.40 5.92 -0.85
C ARG A 515 0.78 6.84 -0.51
N LYS A 516 1.39 7.47 -1.51
CA LYS A 516 2.28 8.62 -1.27
C LYS A 516 1.52 9.73 -0.55
N LYS A 517 2.13 10.37 0.44
CA LYS A 517 1.58 11.57 1.04
C LYS A 517 1.54 12.71 0.03
N ILE A 518 0.40 13.38 -0.08
CA ILE A 518 0.15 14.50 -0.98
C ILE A 518 0.45 15.80 -0.23
N LYS A 519 1.39 16.63 -0.71
CA LYS A 519 1.79 17.91 -0.09
C LYS A 519 0.66 18.94 -0.14
N THR A 520 -0.27 18.83 -1.11
CA THR A 520 -1.40 19.77 -1.23
C THR A 520 -2.62 19.40 -0.38
N GLU A 521 -2.67 18.21 0.22
CA GLU A 521 -3.61 17.98 1.32
C GLU A 521 -3.01 18.69 2.55
N GLU A 522 -3.43 19.94 2.80
CA GLU A 522 -3.37 20.49 4.17
C GLU A 522 -4.24 19.57 5.01
N LYS A 523 -3.65 18.45 5.44
CA LYS A 523 -4.38 17.42 6.16
C LYS A 523 -4.75 18.00 7.50
N GLU A 524 -5.99 18.43 7.60
CA GLU A 524 -6.55 18.80 8.87
C GLU A 524 -6.86 17.54 9.65
N ILE A 525 -6.25 17.41 10.82
CA ILE A 525 -6.55 16.30 11.73
C ILE A 525 -6.70 16.85 13.13
N THR A 526 -7.75 16.40 13.80
CA THR A 526 -8.06 16.76 15.18
C THR A 526 -7.77 15.56 16.09
N TYR A 527 -6.90 15.78 17.07
CA TYR A 527 -6.50 14.81 18.08
C TYR A 527 -7.21 15.13 19.39
N TYR A 528 -8.12 14.25 19.81
CA TYR A 528 -8.75 14.30 21.12
C TYR A 528 -7.87 13.52 22.10
N ILE A 529 -6.94 14.20 22.74
CA ILE A 529 -5.98 13.59 23.65
C ILE A 529 -6.58 13.55 25.05
N CYS A 530 -6.69 12.36 25.62
CA CYS A 530 -7.44 12.11 26.85
C CYS A 530 -6.64 11.23 27.81
N ARG A 531 -6.63 11.59 29.08
CA ARG A 531 -6.00 10.81 30.15
C ARG A 531 -6.81 9.54 30.40
N HIS A 532 -6.14 8.47 30.81
CA HIS A 532 -6.82 7.31 31.40
C HIS A 532 -7.70 7.71 32.61
N GLY A 533 -8.70 6.91 32.95
CA GLY A 533 -9.52 7.16 34.15
C GLY A 533 -8.73 7.15 35.46
N GLU A 534 -9.21 7.87 36.48
CA GLU A 534 -8.58 7.91 37.80
C GLU A 534 -8.46 6.51 38.42
N THR A 535 -7.28 6.22 38.97
CA THR A 535 -6.98 4.97 39.66
C THR A 535 -6.64 5.21 41.13
N ASN A 536 -6.66 4.16 41.96
CA ASN A 536 -6.28 4.26 43.38
C ASN A 536 -4.89 4.91 43.60
N TRP A 537 -3.90 4.63 42.75
CA TRP A 537 -2.58 5.29 42.84
C TRP A 537 -2.60 6.79 42.54
N ASN A 538 -3.58 7.26 41.75
CA ASN A 538 -3.75 8.71 41.57
C ASN A 538 -4.23 9.34 42.89
N VAL A 539 -5.15 8.67 43.59
CA VAL A 539 -5.63 9.10 44.93
C VAL A 539 -4.50 9.07 45.95
N GLU A 540 -3.63 8.05 45.89
CA GLU A 540 -2.45 7.92 46.76
C GLU A 540 -1.29 8.86 46.38
N ASN A 541 -1.41 9.65 45.31
CA ASN A 541 -0.34 10.49 44.77
C ASN A 541 0.96 9.73 44.48
N ARG A 542 0.85 8.50 43.97
CA ARG A 542 2.00 7.67 43.55
C ARG A 542 2.36 7.90 42.10
N ILE A 543 3.66 7.83 41.82
CA ILE A 543 4.19 7.94 40.47
C ILE A 543 4.11 6.60 39.78
N LYS A 544 3.34 6.53 38.69
CA LYS A 544 3.34 5.34 37.81
C LYS A 544 4.43 5.40 36.74
N GLY A 545 4.61 6.56 36.11
CA GLY A 545 5.43 6.68 34.89
C GLY A 545 5.05 5.64 33.85
N GLN A 546 6.00 4.78 33.47
CA GLN A 546 5.83 3.70 32.50
C GLN A 546 5.69 2.31 33.13
N ILE A 547 5.48 2.20 34.44
CA ILE A 547 5.22 0.90 35.09
C ILE A 547 3.93 0.27 34.55
N GLU A 548 4.02 -1.00 34.15
CA GLU A 548 2.86 -1.88 33.98
C GLU A 548 2.41 -2.37 35.35
N ASP A 549 1.20 -2.00 35.75
CA ASP A 549 0.65 -2.39 37.05
C ASP A 549 -0.71 -3.06 36.86
N LEU A 550 -0.75 -4.36 37.14
CA LEU A 550 -1.95 -5.19 37.11
C LEU A 550 -2.76 -5.12 38.41
N LYS A 551 -2.27 -4.41 39.44
CA LYS A 551 -2.95 -4.25 40.74
C LYS A 551 -3.69 -2.92 40.88
N THR A 552 -3.54 -1.99 39.95
CA THR A 552 -4.29 -0.72 40.00
C THR A 552 -5.70 -0.90 39.47
N THR A 553 -6.68 -0.40 40.22
CA THR A 553 -8.09 -0.39 39.87
C THR A 553 -8.57 1.04 39.62
N PHE A 554 -9.58 1.19 38.77
CA PHE A 554 -10.27 2.48 38.61
C PHE A 554 -11.12 2.78 39.85
N THR A 555 -11.13 4.04 40.27
CA THR A 555 -12.05 4.53 41.31
C THR A 555 -13.45 4.69 40.74
N ASP A 556 -14.47 4.86 41.58
CA ASP A 556 -15.83 5.19 41.12
C ASP A 556 -15.84 6.48 40.29
N ARG A 557 -15.01 7.45 40.68
CA ARG A 557 -14.80 8.68 39.92
C ARG A 557 -14.14 8.38 38.58
N GLY A 558 -13.09 7.54 38.56
CA GLY A 558 -12.44 7.08 37.33
C GLY A 558 -13.42 6.42 36.36
N ASN A 559 -14.29 5.54 36.85
CA ASN A 559 -15.32 4.91 36.02
C ASN A 559 -16.29 5.94 35.44
N LYS A 560 -16.75 6.92 36.23
CA LYS A 560 -17.59 8.02 35.73
C LYS A 560 -16.89 8.88 34.67
N GLN A 561 -15.60 9.18 34.87
CA GLN A 561 -14.80 9.92 33.89
C GLN A 561 -14.74 9.18 32.55
N ILE A 562 -14.50 7.87 32.57
CA ILE A 562 -14.41 7.05 31.35
C ILE A 562 -15.75 7.02 30.61
N VAL A 563 -16.88 6.90 31.33
CA VAL A 563 -18.22 6.93 30.73
C VAL A 563 -18.53 8.30 30.10
N ASN A 564 -18.21 9.40 30.78
CA ASN A 564 -18.41 10.74 30.23
C ASN A 564 -17.54 10.97 28.99
N LEU A 565 -16.29 10.51 29.04
CA LEU A 565 -15.36 10.57 27.92
C LEU A 565 -15.87 9.78 26.71
N LYS A 566 -16.39 8.56 26.94
CA LYS A 566 -17.02 7.73 25.91
C LYS A 566 -18.12 8.49 25.16
N ASN A 567 -19.04 9.12 25.90
CA ASN A 567 -20.14 9.87 25.31
C ASN A 567 -19.64 11.08 24.51
N ARG A 568 -18.69 11.85 25.07
CA ARG A 568 -18.10 13.00 24.37
C ARG A 568 -17.42 12.59 23.06
N LEU A 569 -16.60 11.53 23.08
CA LEU A 569 -15.92 11.05 21.87
C LEU A 569 -16.90 10.52 20.82
N PHE A 570 -18.00 9.90 21.25
CA PHE A 570 -19.08 9.49 20.34
C PHE A 570 -19.72 10.69 19.64
N ASP A 571 -20.06 11.74 20.39
CA ASP A 571 -20.66 12.97 19.84
C ASP A 571 -19.72 13.69 18.85
N GLU A 572 -18.41 13.64 19.12
CA GLU A 572 -17.37 14.20 18.25
C GLU A 572 -17.17 13.42 16.95
N LYS A 573 -17.70 12.19 16.87
CA LYS A 573 -17.58 11.26 15.74
C LYS A 573 -16.13 10.92 15.40
N ILE A 574 -15.35 10.54 16.41
CA ILE A 574 -14.00 10.02 16.17
C ILE A 574 -14.04 8.76 15.30
N GLU A 575 -13.00 8.57 14.49
CA GLU A 575 -12.93 7.49 13.49
C GLU A 575 -12.01 6.34 13.93
N ALA A 576 -11.08 6.63 14.84
CA ALA A 576 -10.15 5.65 15.41
C ALA A 576 -9.64 6.09 16.79
N ILE A 577 -9.16 5.10 17.55
CA ILE A 577 -8.53 5.33 18.85
C ILE A 577 -7.07 4.88 18.78
N PHE A 578 -6.16 5.81 19.03
CA PHE A 578 -4.77 5.52 19.31
C PHE A 578 -4.57 5.53 20.82
N THR A 579 -3.76 4.63 21.35
CA THR A 579 -3.60 4.50 22.79
C THR A 579 -2.19 4.10 23.17
N SER A 580 -1.73 4.61 24.30
CA SER A 580 -0.56 4.04 24.95
C SER A 580 -0.83 2.56 25.23
N ASP A 581 0.21 1.76 25.13
CA ASP A 581 0.15 0.33 25.38
C ASP A 581 0.21 -0.05 26.87
N LEU A 582 0.13 0.90 27.79
CA LEU A 582 0.10 0.61 29.23
C LEU A 582 -1.30 0.19 29.67
N TYR A 583 -1.40 -0.78 30.59
CA TYR A 583 -2.66 -1.39 31.04
C TYR A 583 -3.82 -0.40 31.27
N ARG A 584 -3.58 0.66 32.05
CA ARG A 584 -4.62 1.67 32.37
C ARG A 584 -5.20 2.40 31.15
N THR A 585 -4.41 2.64 30.11
CA THR A 585 -4.90 3.28 28.87
C THR A 585 -5.62 2.24 28.01
N LYS A 586 -5.17 0.99 28.00
CA LYS A 586 -5.88 -0.13 27.35
C LYS A 586 -7.28 -0.34 27.93
N GLU A 587 -7.39 -0.47 29.25
CA GLU A 587 -8.70 -0.67 29.90
C GLU A 587 -9.64 0.53 29.72
N THR A 588 -9.11 1.75 29.79
CA THR A 588 -9.89 2.96 29.46
C THR A 588 -10.39 2.91 28.02
N THR A 589 -9.53 2.54 27.08
CA THR A 589 -9.85 2.44 25.64
C THR A 589 -10.93 1.39 25.39
N LYS A 590 -10.84 0.24 26.06
CA LYS A 590 -11.82 -0.84 25.96
C LYS A 590 -13.22 -0.36 26.32
N ILE A 591 -13.38 0.30 27.48
CA ILE A 591 -14.67 0.82 27.96
C ILE A 591 -15.23 1.87 26.99
N ILE A 592 -14.38 2.77 26.48
CA ILE A 592 -14.75 3.77 25.46
C ILE A 592 -15.29 3.08 24.19
N ASN A 593 -14.68 1.97 23.77
CA ASN A 593 -14.98 1.34 22.49
C ASN A 593 -16.08 0.25 22.50
N GLU A 594 -16.60 -0.13 23.68
CA GLU A 594 -17.55 -1.28 23.85
C GLU A 594 -18.70 -1.33 22.83
N ASN A 595 -19.21 -0.18 22.37
CA ASN A 595 -20.33 -0.10 21.42
C ASN A 595 -19.97 0.55 20.07
N SER A 596 -18.81 1.19 19.97
CA SER A 596 -18.43 1.97 18.79
C SER A 596 -17.67 1.12 17.75
N LYS A 597 -17.01 0.04 18.19
CA LYS A 597 -16.23 -0.88 17.33
C LYS A 597 -15.23 -0.15 16.42
N LEU A 598 -14.68 0.96 16.90
CA LEU A 598 -13.66 1.72 16.19
C LEU A 598 -12.34 0.93 16.16
N PRO A 599 -11.52 1.10 15.11
CA PRO A 599 -10.16 0.59 15.09
C PRO A 599 -9.35 1.13 16.28
N ILE A 600 -8.64 0.23 16.97
CA ILE A 600 -7.74 0.57 18.07
C ILE A 600 -6.30 0.29 17.67
N TYR A 601 -5.44 1.29 17.82
CA TYR A 601 -4.00 1.20 17.53
C TYR A 601 -3.17 1.50 18.77
N TYR A 602 -2.21 0.63 19.06
CA TYR A 602 -1.33 0.75 20.24
C TYR A 602 0.02 1.35 19.85
N CYS A 603 0.44 2.39 20.56
CA CYS A 603 1.64 3.17 20.22
C CYS A 603 2.44 3.58 21.47
N GLU A 604 3.72 3.20 21.52
CA GLU A 604 4.60 3.51 22.66
C GLU A 604 4.92 5.00 22.78
N ASN A 605 4.85 5.75 21.66
CA ASN A 605 5.08 7.20 21.64
C ASN A 605 4.12 7.98 22.57
N PHE A 606 2.97 7.39 22.92
CA PHE A 606 1.98 8.00 23.82
C PHE A 606 2.12 7.57 25.28
N ARG A 607 3.17 6.83 25.67
CA ARG A 607 3.45 6.51 27.08
C ARG A 607 3.68 7.79 27.91
N GLY A 608 3.43 7.71 29.21
CA GLY A 608 3.71 8.78 30.17
C GLY A 608 5.20 9.05 30.32
N LEU A 609 5.57 10.15 30.99
CA LEU A 609 6.97 10.48 31.29
C LEU A 609 7.63 9.30 32.03
N ASN A 610 8.74 8.79 31.50
CA ASN A 610 9.60 7.87 32.21
C ASN A 610 10.33 8.62 33.33
N MET A 611 9.82 8.48 34.55
CA MET A 611 10.40 9.12 35.74
C MET A 611 11.52 8.28 36.37
N GLY A 612 12.00 7.26 35.66
CA GLY A 612 13.16 6.45 36.04
C GLY A 612 13.04 5.83 37.42
N LYS A 613 14.05 6.05 38.26
CA LYS A 613 14.13 5.46 39.61
C LYS A 613 13.02 5.88 40.57
N PHE A 614 12.24 6.92 40.23
CA PHE A 614 11.18 7.45 41.09
C PHE A 614 9.82 6.79 40.87
N GLN A 615 9.67 5.97 39.83
CA GLN A 615 8.43 5.24 39.58
C GLN A 615 8.15 4.24 40.72
N GLY A 616 6.91 4.18 41.18
CA GLY A 616 6.47 3.44 42.37
C GLY A 616 6.48 4.25 43.67
N GLY A 617 7.23 5.36 43.71
CA GLY A 617 7.33 6.26 44.86
C GLY A 617 6.19 7.29 44.96
N LEU A 618 6.26 8.15 45.98
CA LEU A 618 5.33 9.27 46.16
C LEU A 618 5.74 10.48 45.32
N MET A 619 4.75 11.22 44.83
CA MET A 619 4.97 12.45 44.06
C MET A 619 5.73 13.52 44.87
N SER A 620 5.49 13.58 46.19
CA SER A 620 6.20 14.50 47.09
C SER A 620 7.71 14.31 47.05
N ASP A 621 8.17 13.06 47.04
CA ASP A 621 9.60 12.73 47.10
C ASP A 621 10.29 13.07 45.79
N PHE A 622 9.57 12.87 44.68
CA PHE A 622 10.02 13.26 43.34
C PHE A 622 10.16 14.77 43.21
N LEU A 623 9.13 15.55 43.56
CA LEU A 623 9.15 17.01 43.44
C LEU A 623 10.23 17.66 44.33
N ASN A 624 10.57 17.03 45.45
CA ASN A 624 11.61 17.53 46.35
C ASN A 624 13.04 17.23 45.89
N ASN A 625 13.24 16.29 44.96
CA ASN A 625 14.56 15.88 44.50
C ASN A 625 15.24 16.93 43.61
N GLU A 626 16.53 17.20 43.86
CA GLU A 626 17.29 18.22 43.10
C GLU A 626 17.41 17.90 41.60
N SER A 627 17.56 16.64 41.23
CA SER A 627 17.62 16.25 39.80
C SER A 627 16.29 16.51 39.09
N VAL A 628 15.16 16.39 39.79
CA VAL A 628 13.83 16.67 39.26
C VAL A 628 13.60 18.17 39.16
N LYS A 629 13.99 18.94 40.18
CA LYS A 629 13.97 20.41 40.12
C LYS A 629 14.79 20.93 38.95
N LYS A 630 15.95 20.32 38.69
CA LYS A 630 16.77 20.63 37.51
C LYS A 630 16.06 20.30 36.20
N ALA A 631 15.40 19.14 36.10
CA ALA A 631 14.61 18.76 34.92
C ALA A 631 13.45 19.73 34.61
N PHE A 632 12.93 20.45 35.60
CA PHE A 632 11.90 21.48 35.39
C PHE A 632 12.44 22.84 34.95
N VAL A 633 13.76 23.04 34.94
CA VAL A 633 14.42 24.26 34.46
C VAL A 633 15.16 24.01 33.15
N ASP A 634 15.82 22.85 33.05
CA ASP A 634 16.53 22.36 31.87
C ASP A 634 15.77 21.17 31.28
N TYR A 635 15.02 21.40 30.21
CA TYR A 635 14.15 20.39 29.61
C TYR A 635 14.92 19.30 28.84
N ASP A 636 16.23 19.48 28.62
CA ASP A 636 17.12 18.46 28.08
C ASP A 636 17.78 17.61 29.18
N PHE A 637 17.68 18.04 30.45
CA PHE A 637 18.17 17.25 31.56
C PHE A 637 17.37 15.95 31.71
N VAL A 638 18.07 14.82 31.58
CA VAL A 638 17.49 13.49 31.70
C VAL A 638 17.30 13.14 33.18
N ILE A 639 16.06 12.84 33.58
CA ILE A 639 15.77 12.32 34.93
C ILE A 639 16.57 11.03 35.12
N PRO A 640 17.25 10.81 36.26
CA PRO A 640 18.05 9.60 36.46
C PRO A 640 17.29 8.30 36.22
N GLY A 641 17.75 7.53 35.21
CA GLY A 641 17.12 6.28 34.77
C GLY A 641 15.81 6.45 33.98
N GLY A 642 15.46 7.69 33.63
CA GLY A 642 14.23 8.08 32.95
C GLY A 642 14.47 8.77 31.62
N GLU A 643 13.60 9.70 31.25
CA GLU A 643 13.73 10.54 30.06
C GLU A 643 13.68 12.04 30.41
N SER A 644 14.16 12.90 29.51
CA SER A 644 13.98 14.34 29.62
C SER A 644 12.61 14.79 29.09
N ILE A 645 12.21 16.02 29.41
CA ILE A 645 10.95 16.60 28.92
C ILE A 645 11.00 16.74 27.38
N ASN A 646 12.15 17.13 26.82
CA ASN A 646 12.31 17.23 25.37
C ASN A 646 12.30 15.87 24.67
N GLN A 647 12.82 14.80 25.30
CA GLN A 647 12.69 13.44 24.77
C GLN A 647 11.22 13.00 24.72
N LEU A 648 10.47 13.21 25.81
CA LEU A 648 9.02 12.98 25.87
C LEU A 648 8.29 13.75 24.75
N ASN A 649 8.53 15.05 24.64
CA ASN A 649 7.87 15.89 23.62
C ASN A 649 8.20 15.43 22.20
N SER A 650 9.47 15.11 21.94
CA SER A 650 9.92 14.66 20.61
C SER A 650 9.26 13.35 20.20
N ARG A 651 9.20 12.36 21.09
CA ARG A 651 8.50 11.10 20.78
C ARG A 651 6.99 11.31 20.66
N TYR A 652 6.38 12.19 21.44
CA TYR A 652 4.95 12.44 21.38
C TYR A 652 4.56 13.10 20.06
N ILE A 653 5.29 14.14 19.63
CA ILE A 653 5.15 14.77 18.31
C ILE A 653 5.33 13.74 17.21
N LYS A 654 6.38 12.90 17.29
CA LYS A 654 6.57 11.79 16.35
C LYS A 654 5.36 10.85 16.30
N GLY A 655 4.71 10.57 17.43
CA GLY A 655 3.45 9.83 17.47
C GLY A 655 2.32 10.52 16.71
N LEU A 656 2.14 11.84 16.89
CA LEU A 656 1.16 12.62 16.14
C LEU A 656 1.48 12.65 14.64
N ASP A 657 2.75 12.85 14.28
CA ASP A 657 3.23 12.83 12.90
C ASP A 657 2.97 11.47 12.24
N ILE A 658 3.26 10.36 12.93
CA ILE A 658 2.99 9.01 12.41
C ILE A 658 1.49 8.82 12.14
N ILE A 659 0.61 9.28 13.04
CA ILE A 659 -0.84 9.21 12.81
C ILE A 659 -1.22 10.00 11.55
N ARG A 660 -0.80 11.28 11.49
CA ARG A 660 -1.05 12.17 10.35
C ARG A 660 -0.56 11.56 9.04
N ASP A 661 0.62 10.95 9.06
CA ASP A 661 1.34 10.56 7.85
C ASP A 661 0.95 9.17 7.33
N ASN A 662 0.46 8.28 8.19
CA ASN A 662 0.21 6.88 7.84
C ASN A 662 -1.27 6.47 7.88
N TYR A 663 -2.16 7.28 8.46
CA TYR A 663 -3.57 6.91 8.65
C TYR A 663 -4.47 8.00 8.13
N ASN A 664 -5.48 7.67 7.32
CA ASN A 664 -6.40 8.63 6.75
C ASN A 664 -7.63 8.84 7.64
N TYR A 665 -7.45 9.60 8.73
CA TYR A 665 -8.52 10.01 9.65
C TYR A 665 -8.50 11.53 9.81
N ASP A 666 -9.68 12.14 9.92
CA ASP A 666 -9.89 13.55 10.20
C ASP A 666 -9.98 13.79 11.72
N LYS A 667 -10.58 12.85 12.47
CA LYS A 667 -10.76 12.94 13.93
C LYS A 667 -10.38 11.64 14.62
N VAL A 668 -9.41 11.72 15.55
CA VAL A 668 -8.93 10.57 16.29
C VAL A 668 -8.87 10.85 17.79
N ALA A 669 -9.10 9.83 18.61
CA ALA A 669 -8.80 9.90 20.03
C ALA A 669 -7.39 9.37 20.32
N ILE A 670 -6.69 9.99 21.28
CA ILE A 670 -5.42 9.50 21.82
C ILE A 670 -5.57 9.28 23.33
N ILE A 671 -5.59 8.04 23.79
CA ILE A 671 -5.66 7.71 25.21
C ILE A 671 -4.24 7.62 25.80
N SER A 672 -3.94 8.51 26.74
CA SER A 672 -2.59 8.86 27.20
C SER A 672 -2.56 9.13 28.71
N HIS A 673 -1.59 9.93 29.18
CA HIS A 673 -1.24 10.11 30.59
C HIS A 673 -1.06 11.59 30.92
N GLY A 674 -1.50 12.02 32.10
CA GLY A 674 -1.53 13.44 32.49
C GLY A 674 -0.23 14.20 32.21
N ALA A 675 0.91 13.70 32.71
CA ALA A 675 2.21 14.34 32.48
C ALA A 675 2.58 14.47 30.98
N ALA A 676 2.20 13.49 30.14
CA ALA A 676 2.47 13.58 28.70
C ALA A 676 1.57 14.63 28.03
N ILE A 677 0.28 14.65 28.38
CA ILE A 677 -0.71 15.59 27.84
C ILE A 677 -0.36 17.03 28.24
N SER A 678 -0.02 17.26 29.50
CA SER A 678 0.40 18.57 30.00
C SER A 678 1.66 19.10 29.32
N ASN A 679 2.67 18.25 29.12
CA ASN A 679 3.93 18.67 28.47
C ASN A 679 3.73 18.95 26.98
N ILE A 680 2.98 18.10 26.25
CA ILE A 680 2.74 18.34 24.83
C ILE A 680 1.88 19.60 24.59
N LYS A 681 0.91 19.86 25.47
CA LYS A 681 0.13 21.11 25.46
C LYS A 681 1.04 22.31 25.64
N SER A 682 1.88 22.32 26.69
CA SER A 682 2.84 23.39 26.96
C SER A 682 3.81 23.60 25.80
N LYS A 683 4.32 22.52 25.19
CA LYS A 683 5.23 22.59 24.04
C LYS A 683 4.59 23.25 22.82
N ILE A 684 3.31 22.97 22.56
CA ILE A 684 2.60 23.47 21.37
C ILE A 684 2.05 24.89 21.59
N SER A 685 1.51 25.20 22.77
CA SER A 685 0.97 26.55 23.04
C SER A 685 2.05 27.55 23.45
N GLY A 686 3.20 27.10 23.93
CA GLY A 686 4.22 27.95 24.54
C GLY A 686 3.85 28.43 25.95
N GLU A 687 2.74 27.95 26.51
CA GLU A 687 2.30 28.29 27.86
C GLU A 687 3.02 27.45 28.91
N LYS A 688 2.97 27.91 30.16
CA LYS A 688 3.52 27.14 31.30
C LYS A 688 2.78 25.82 31.48
N TYR A 689 3.50 24.85 32.06
CA TYR A 689 2.95 23.56 32.44
C TYR A 689 1.71 23.73 33.35
N GLU A 690 0.66 23.00 33.04
CA GLU A 690 -0.56 22.90 33.83
C GLU A 690 -1.01 21.42 33.83
N ASP A 691 -1.36 20.87 35.00
CA ASP A 691 -1.90 19.51 35.10
C ASP A 691 -3.32 19.48 34.50
N ILE A 692 -3.48 18.75 33.40
CA ILE A 692 -4.74 18.66 32.64
C ILE A 692 -5.07 17.19 32.37
N ASP A 693 -6.36 16.91 32.18
CA ASP A 693 -6.84 15.56 31.88
C ASP A 693 -7.11 15.35 30.39
N TYR A 694 -7.36 16.43 29.63
CA TYR A 694 -7.53 16.33 28.19
C TYR A 694 -7.02 17.57 27.46
N CYS A 695 -6.72 17.37 26.19
CA CYS A 695 -6.32 18.41 25.26
C CYS A 695 -6.80 18.05 23.84
N ILE A 696 -7.40 19.01 23.15
CA ILE A 696 -7.76 18.91 21.74
C ILE A 696 -6.71 19.67 20.95
N ILE A 697 -6.00 18.94 20.09
CA ILE A 697 -4.97 19.51 19.21
C ILE A 697 -5.47 19.41 17.78
N LYS A 698 -5.42 20.50 17.03
CA LYS A 698 -5.65 20.50 15.59
C LYS A 698 -4.33 20.69 14.87
N TYR A 699 -4.03 19.84 13.89
CA TYR A 699 -2.99 20.14 12.89
C TYR A 699 -3.66 20.77 11.68
N TYR A 700 -3.24 21.98 11.30
CA TYR A 700 -3.71 22.70 10.12
C TYR A 700 -2.64 23.73 9.72
N ASN A 701 -2.58 24.11 8.44
CA ASN A 701 -1.58 25.05 7.90
C ASN A 701 -0.14 24.71 8.32
N ASN A 702 0.21 23.42 8.29
CA ASN A 702 1.51 22.88 8.69
C ASN A 702 1.97 23.19 10.12
N LYS A 703 1.03 23.40 11.04
CA LYS A 703 1.30 23.60 12.46
C LYS A 703 0.30 22.89 13.35
N TYR A 704 0.73 22.54 14.56
CA TYR A 704 -0.16 22.12 15.62
C TYR A 704 -0.67 23.34 16.38
N ALA A 705 -1.94 23.34 16.76
CA ALA A 705 -2.51 24.32 17.67
C ALA A 705 -3.43 23.66 18.70
N ILE A 706 -3.49 24.24 19.89
CA ILE A 706 -4.40 23.83 20.94
C ILE A 706 -5.76 24.47 20.67
N VAL A 707 -6.81 23.66 20.60
CA VAL A 707 -8.20 24.09 20.45
C VAL A 707 -8.86 24.23 21.83
N GLU A 708 -8.63 23.24 22.68
CA GLU A 708 -9.23 23.16 24.01
C GLU A 708 -8.33 22.33 24.93
N SER A 709 -8.34 22.62 26.22
CA SER A 709 -7.72 21.76 27.24
C SER A 709 -8.39 21.98 28.59
N GLY A 710 -8.39 20.97 29.44
CA GLY A 710 -8.98 21.11 30.77
C GLY A 710 -8.88 19.84 31.62
N LYS A 711 -9.60 19.85 32.73
CA LYS A 711 -9.79 18.70 33.62
C LYS A 711 -11.15 18.04 33.39
N TYR A 712 -11.28 16.77 33.73
CA TYR A 712 -12.59 16.12 33.73
C TYR A 712 -13.48 16.74 34.81
N ILE A 713 -14.67 17.17 34.40
CA ILE A 713 -15.71 17.71 35.28
C ILE A 713 -16.40 16.56 36.02
#